data_AF-A2EEN2-F1
#
_entry.id   AF-A2EEN2-F1
#
_cell.length_a   1.000
_cell.length_b   1.000
_cell.length_c   1.000
_cell.angle_alpha   90.00
_cell.angle_beta   90.00
_cell.angle_gamma   90.00
#
_symmetry.space_group_name_H-M   'P 1'
#
loop_
_entity.id
_entity.type
_entity.pdbx_description
1 polymer ?
#
loop_
_entity_poly.entity_id
_entity_poly.type
_entity_poly.pdbx_seq_one_letter_code
_entity_poly.pdbx_strand_id
1 'polypeptide(L)'
;MITNKDISKTNKLLQVIIRALDGADTNLKPILDLVGESNTDSLIPCYSYLCNWISSSFGVEIDQKVLKKQQIVYFTMNQILEKIPPVLMLSGMADINTTFQYFAFFANSSTVMYEKRILQLYNQIVSFYSNYFLYRNPSILSSDDQTIISKMPILLDDYEHNHKFQELMRSHFKRMIYGKYPIASFKRYLSRQNAKIILTQTIIECIRELNYSRTATHYELLHSFSIIFLYIHAFVTARYIDGQTICDYLRSRPFLSPFCLLAIANHIPQVFYLFNLLIPQELATGTYPMEEAEKIIIKNYPMVDNSNDNTLDDLIEQIPHILLVYFLNIQFPTENLNDHPDESELISMLRTSGSAIYDKMKILIHYANVGGVTPPVISALSSQLLSCITLSFQRTFIECFTSGMFTYKLSLFFKNVLEIVLPSLGDQIIYRFYDLTKTDSQNGDIIIRGALSFTMADLYNYVDPSLIVSFCLQGIGEKELSSPVRLFLANFLKSGPPILKNGIEELLQKCNDIFIILDYIHSIETENNCNRADESEKILSIRRSLIKKLPFICDGFPLVITGVSPSKAESPLSSKIVQLLSSVFNNPTPTELINQLRLAGTNGGLLLRVVASSNLIQHANIANAAVDYTCEVFNVNNEGNSSSLDAFFISSPTLHLPIAQILLESLIRIGFEDQALRLLHVITPTLQKDLMPLHWLIRILPNISQFLSQRSCVTFASIVEGLNNVRDLPKGNSRTRTIIEGMVNSLNSTIVDDFQSSGEFRNKYELMHAIGVCSFILNRTGKEIDELISPVKDLLSFWPNRLACISCSSELACSLSNDMAFEYFTKVFDLPDSEFSQAAIQSFLIHAPLSTFMKIVSSTKEIIGGNLQKLKRLMPNIIPCFMRFEGAPDMTTKMLCGLIESVKSETPTDIIEQLIDIVIWMYLTLRLQKFRTVLINSSSSLPPKYRIIVASSVVVDGYLKNESMNKKDIPNDDDAPPGLFSWKEN
;
A
#
# COMPACT_ATOMS: atom_id res chain seq x y z
N MET A 1 14.09 -25.71 -27.91
CA MET A 1 14.11 -26.07 -29.35
C MET A 1 13.52 -27.47 -29.56
N ILE A 2 12.20 -27.57 -29.82
CA ILE A 2 11.63 -28.77 -30.47
C ILE A 2 11.63 -28.46 -31.96
N THR A 3 12.34 -29.23 -32.77
CA THR A 3 12.36 -29.00 -34.22
C THR A 3 10.98 -29.30 -34.82
N ASN A 4 10.49 -28.47 -35.75
CA ASN A 4 9.20 -28.62 -36.46
C ASN A 4 8.95 -30.03 -37.05
N LYS A 5 9.98 -30.88 -37.13
CA LYS A 5 9.91 -32.27 -37.60
C LYS A 5 9.07 -33.20 -36.72
N ASP A 6 9.06 -33.06 -35.39
CA ASP A 6 8.29 -33.99 -34.52
C ASP A 6 6.80 -33.65 -34.44
N ILE A 7 6.44 -32.37 -34.49
CA ILE A 7 5.03 -31.90 -34.53
C ILE A 7 4.38 -32.22 -35.89
N SER A 8 5.18 -32.27 -36.96
CA SER A 8 4.70 -32.59 -38.31
C SER A 8 4.10 -33.99 -38.44
N LYS A 9 4.46 -34.97 -37.59
CA LYS A 9 3.97 -36.36 -37.72
C LYS A 9 2.53 -36.57 -37.24
N THR A 10 2.03 -35.72 -36.36
CA THR A 10 0.67 -35.83 -35.76
C THR A 10 -0.31 -34.78 -36.30
N ASN A 11 0.17 -33.65 -36.83
CA ASN A 11 -0.67 -32.58 -37.35
C ASN A 11 -0.91 -32.72 -38.86
N LYS A 12 -2.08 -33.27 -39.24
CA LYS A 12 -2.48 -33.50 -40.64
C LYS A 12 -2.55 -32.22 -41.47
N LEU A 13 -2.96 -31.09 -40.89
CA LEU A 13 -3.02 -29.80 -41.58
C LEU A 13 -1.61 -29.29 -41.92
N LEU A 14 -0.69 -29.37 -40.96
CA LEU A 14 0.70 -28.93 -41.16
C LEU A 14 1.39 -29.72 -42.29
N GLN A 15 1.16 -31.03 -42.36
CA GLN A 15 1.70 -31.86 -43.46
C GLN A 15 1.20 -31.43 -44.84
N VAL A 16 -0.08 -31.08 -44.95
CA VAL A 16 -0.69 -30.65 -46.22
C VAL A 16 -0.17 -29.27 -46.61
N ILE A 17 -0.01 -28.35 -45.65
CA ILE A 17 0.60 -27.03 -45.86
C ILE A 17 2.03 -27.17 -46.37
N ILE A 18 2.87 -27.99 -45.70
CA ILE A 18 4.26 -28.24 -46.12
C ILE A 18 4.30 -28.77 -47.57
N ARG A 19 3.47 -29.78 -47.89
CA ARG A 19 3.41 -30.35 -49.25
C ARG A 19 2.96 -29.34 -50.31
N ALA A 20 2.03 -28.44 -49.98
CA ALA A 20 1.57 -27.41 -50.90
C ALA A 20 2.63 -26.33 -51.15
N LEU A 21 3.41 -25.96 -50.13
CA LEU A 21 4.46 -24.95 -50.25
C LEU A 21 5.73 -25.50 -50.89
N ASP A 22 6.07 -26.77 -50.68
CA ASP A 22 7.22 -27.43 -51.30
C ASP A 22 6.90 -27.97 -52.71
N GLY A 23 5.63 -28.28 -53.00
CA GLY A 23 5.17 -28.86 -54.27
C GLY A 23 4.82 -27.84 -55.36
N ALA A 24 4.29 -28.37 -56.48
CA ALA A 24 3.73 -27.59 -57.60
C ALA A 24 2.20 -27.41 -57.52
N ASP A 25 1.56 -28.04 -56.54
CA ASP A 25 0.10 -28.04 -56.39
C ASP A 25 -0.36 -26.81 -55.59
N THR A 26 -1.08 -25.92 -56.25
CA THR A 26 -1.60 -24.66 -55.68
C THR A 26 -3.06 -24.76 -55.25
N ASN A 27 -3.64 -25.96 -55.18
CA ASN A 27 -5.03 -26.13 -54.81
C ASN A 27 -5.27 -25.82 -53.32
N LEU A 28 -5.97 -24.71 -53.04
CA LEU A 28 -6.28 -24.24 -51.70
C LEU A 28 -7.39 -25.05 -51.01
N LYS A 29 -8.28 -25.69 -51.75
CA LYS A 29 -9.50 -26.31 -51.20
C LYS A 29 -9.22 -27.36 -50.10
N PRO A 30 -8.27 -28.30 -50.27
CA PRO A 30 -7.95 -29.27 -49.22
C PRO A 30 -7.36 -28.63 -47.95
N ILE A 31 -6.60 -27.54 -48.09
CA ILE A 31 -6.05 -26.80 -46.95
C ILE A 31 -7.19 -26.12 -46.20
N LEU A 32 -8.12 -25.48 -46.91
CA LEU A 32 -9.25 -24.76 -46.31
C LEU A 32 -10.25 -25.68 -45.63
N ASP A 33 -10.56 -26.82 -46.23
CA ASP A 33 -11.42 -27.83 -45.62
C ASP A 33 -10.79 -28.35 -44.31
N LEU A 34 -9.48 -28.59 -44.30
CA LEU A 34 -8.76 -29.00 -43.09
C LEU A 34 -8.64 -27.89 -42.05
N VAL A 35 -8.46 -26.62 -42.45
CA VAL A 35 -8.58 -25.47 -41.53
C VAL A 35 -10.00 -25.41 -40.95
N GLY A 36 -11.02 -25.75 -41.75
CA GLY A 36 -12.42 -25.95 -41.40
C GLY A 36 -12.65 -26.90 -40.22
N GLU A 37 -11.93 -28.02 -40.22
CA GLU A 37 -12.10 -29.13 -39.26
C GLU A 37 -11.10 -29.11 -38.10
N SER A 38 -10.01 -28.35 -38.22
CA SER A 38 -8.92 -28.33 -37.23
C SER A 38 -9.26 -27.54 -35.97
N ASN A 39 -8.72 -28.02 -34.84
CA ASN A 39 -8.78 -27.32 -33.54
C ASN A 39 -7.60 -26.33 -33.38
N THR A 40 -7.68 -25.49 -32.35
CA THR A 40 -6.67 -24.47 -32.03
C THR A 40 -5.26 -25.07 -31.88
N ASP A 41 -5.12 -26.22 -31.21
CA ASP A 41 -3.83 -26.91 -31.03
C ASP A 41 -3.16 -27.31 -32.36
N SER A 42 -3.96 -27.61 -33.38
CA SER A 42 -3.45 -27.93 -34.72
C SER A 42 -3.19 -26.67 -35.55
N LEU A 43 -3.96 -25.60 -35.34
CA LEU A 43 -3.89 -24.38 -36.12
C LEU A 43 -2.70 -23.48 -35.72
N ILE A 44 -2.35 -23.37 -34.43
CA ILE A 44 -1.24 -22.51 -33.96
C ILE A 44 0.13 -22.93 -34.56
N PRO A 45 0.54 -24.21 -34.52
CA PRO A 45 1.80 -24.64 -35.13
C PRO A 45 1.83 -24.42 -36.65
N CYS A 46 0.68 -24.56 -37.32
CA CYS A 46 0.57 -24.25 -38.75
C CYS A 46 0.80 -22.77 -39.03
N TYR A 47 0.24 -21.90 -38.20
CA TYR A 47 0.45 -20.46 -38.31
C TYR A 47 1.91 -20.07 -38.08
N SER A 48 2.54 -20.59 -37.02
CA SER A 48 3.97 -20.36 -36.74
C SER A 48 4.88 -20.81 -37.89
N TYR A 49 4.59 -21.97 -38.48
CA TYR A 49 5.31 -22.44 -39.66
C TYR A 49 5.16 -21.50 -40.86
N LEU A 50 3.93 -21.03 -41.14
CA LEU A 50 3.66 -20.08 -42.22
C LEU A 50 4.39 -18.74 -42.02
N CYS A 51 4.45 -18.22 -40.79
CA CYS A 51 5.23 -17.03 -40.44
C CYS A 51 6.72 -17.23 -40.74
N ASN A 52 7.31 -18.34 -40.28
CA ASN A 52 8.72 -18.62 -40.52
C ASN A 52 9.02 -18.80 -42.01
N TRP A 53 8.14 -19.51 -42.72
CA TRP A 53 8.26 -19.70 -44.16
C TRP A 53 8.24 -18.35 -44.88
N ILE A 54 7.31 -17.46 -44.53
CA ILE A 54 7.21 -16.17 -45.22
C ILE A 54 8.40 -15.27 -44.92
N SER A 55 8.85 -15.20 -43.66
CA SER A 55 10.06 -14.47 -43.27
C SER A 55 11.30 -14.97 -44.01
N SER A 56 11.42 -16.29 -44.20
CA SER A 56 12.52 -16.88 -44.99
C SER A 56 12.41 -16.66 -46.50
N SER A 57 11.23 -16.29 -47.00
CA SER A 57 10.97 -16.03 -48.42
C SER A 57 11.18 -14.57 -48.84
N PHE A 58 11.36 -13.66 -47.88
CA PHE A 58 11.70 -12.26 -48.14
C PHE A 58 13.18 -12.13 -48.52
N GLY A 59 13.46 -11.58 -49.71
CA GLY A 59 14.83 -11.39 -50.24
C GLY A 59 15.22 -12.30 -51.41
N VAL A 60 14.33 -13.19 -51.85
CA VAL A 60 14.51 -14.04 -53.04
C VAL A 60 13.98 -13.31 -54.29
N GLU A 61 14.61 -13.47 -55.46
CA GLU A 61 14.12 -12.91 -56.74
C GLU A 61 12.64 -13.31 -56.98
N ILE A 62 11.80 -12.32 -57.24
CA ILE A 62 10.35 -12.46 -57.28
C ILE A 62 9.91 -13.08 -58.61
N ASP A 63 9.81 -14.41 -58.67
CA ASP A 63 9.11 -15.14 -59.75
C ASP A 63 7.58 -15.22 -59.47
N GLN A 64 6.76 -15.28 -60.52
CA GLN A 64 5.29 -15.44 -60.44
C GLN A 64 4.87 -16.66 -59.61
N LYS A 65 5.68 -17.72 -59.59
CA LYS A 65 5.41 -18.92 -58.76
C LYS A 65 5.58 -18.64 -57.27
N VAL A 66 6.57 -17.84 -56.88
CA VAL A 66 6.81 -17.44 -55.49
C VAL A 66 5.69 -16.53 -55.01
N LEU A 67 5.26 -15.57 -55.83
CA LEU A 67 4.11 -14.69 -55.56
C LEU A 67 2.81 -15.48 -55.30
N LYS A 68 2.50 -16.48 -56.13
CA LYS A 68 1.32 -17.33 -55.92
C LYS A 68 1.39 -18.12 -54.61
N LYS A 69 2.56 -18.64 -54.25
CA LYS A 69 2.76 -19.34 -52.97
C LYS A 69 2.62 -18.38 -51.78
N GLN A 70 3.16 -17.17 -51.88
CA GLN A 70 2.97 -16.11 -50.88
C GLN A 70 1.48 -15.76 -50.72
N GLN A 71 0.72 -15.61 -51.81
CA GLN A 71 -0.74 -15.38 -51.76
C GLN A 71 -1.48 -16.52 -51.05
N ILE A 72 -1.12 -17.78 -51.31
CA ILE A 72 -1.69 -18.96 -50.64
C ILE A 72 -1.38 -18.95 -49.14
N VAL A 73 -0.15 -18.61 -48.77
CA VAL A 73 0.27 -18.46 -47.38
C VAL A 73 -0.55 -17.36 -46.71
N TYR A 74 -0.64 -16.18 -47.30
CA TYR A 74 -1.44 -15.08 -46.74
C TYR A 74 -2.92 -15.44 -46.58
N PHE A 75 -3.52 -16.08 -47.60
CA PHE A 75 -4.91 -16.49 -47.53
C PHE A 75 -5.14 -17.53 -46.43
N THR A 76 -4.23 -18.50 -46.31
CA THR A 76 -4.31 -19.56 -45.28
C THR A 76 -4.07 -18.99 -43.89
N MET A 77 -3.11 -18.08 -43.73
CA MET A 77 -2.88 -17.34 -42.47
C MET A 77 -4.14 -16.59 -42.05
N ASN A 78 -4.80 -15.87 -42.95
CA ASN A 78 -6.04 -15.15 -42.65
C ASN A 78 -7.17 -16.10 -42.21
N GLN A 79 -7.34 -17.23 -42.89
CA GLN A 79 -8.36 -18.23 -42.53
C GLN A 79 -8.08 -18.88 -41.18
N ILE A 80 -6.81 -19.05 -40.82
CA ILE A 80 -6.39 -19.51 -39.49
C ILE A 80 -6.70 -18.43 -38.43
N LEU A 81 -6.36 -17.15 -38.70
CA LEU A 81 -6.61 -16.03 -37.77
C LEU A 81 -8.11 -15.80 -37.50
N GLU A 82 -8.99 -16.07 -38.46
CA GLU A 82 -10.46 -16.01 -38.25
C GLU A 82 -11.00 -17.02 -37.24
N LYS A 83 -10.21 -18.06 -36.92
CA LYS A 83 -10.58 -19.14 -35.99
C LYS A 83 -9.82 -19.12 -34.67
N ILE A 84 -8.68 -18.42 -34.61
CA ILE A 84 -7.85 -18.35 -33.40
C ILE A 84 -8.02 -16.97 -32.75
N PRO A 85 -8.52 -16.91 -31.52
CA PRO A 85 -8.53 -15.68 -30.72
C PRO A 85 -7.12 -15.07 -30.57
N PRO A 86 -6.94 -13.75 -30.78
CA PRO A 86 -5.69 -13.02 -30.57
C PRO A 86 -4.84 -13.43 -29.37
N VAL A 87 -5.47 -13.66 -28.23
CA VAL A 87 -4.77 -13.97 -26.99
C VAL A 87 -4.03 -15.31 -26.99
N LEU A 88 -4.53 -16.28 -27.75
CA LEU A 88 -3.88 -17.60 -27.89
C LEU A 88 -2.61 -17.50 -28.75
N MET A 89 -2.57 -16.59 -29.72
CA MET A 89 -1.34 -16.29 -30.44
C MET A 89 -0.33 -15.60 -29.52
N LEU A 90 -0.75 -14.57 -28.77
CA LEU A 90 0.13 -13.84 -27.85
C LEU A 90 0.77 -14.74 -26.78
N SER A 91 0.00 -15.66 -26.22
CA SER A 91 0.49 -16.61 -25.19
C SER A 91 1.41 -17.70 -25.75
N GLY A 92 1.35 -18.00 -27.05
CA GLY A 92 2.23 -18.96 -27.74
C GLY A 92 3.44 -18.34 -28.46
N MET A 93 3.47 -17.01 -28.62
CA MET A 93 4.49 -16.28 -29.39
C MET A 93 5.78 -15.97 -28.61
N ALA A 94 5.87 -16.26 -27.30
CA ALA A 94 7.10 -16.04 -26.53
C ALA A 94 8.33 -16.78 -27.10
N ASP A 95 8.12 -17.90 -27.77
CA ASP A 95 9.18 -18.67 -28.45
C ASP A 95 9.42 -18.23 -29.91
N ILE A 96 8.57 -17.37 -30.46
CA ILE A 96 8.67 -16.90 -31.84
C ILE A 96 9.26 -15.49 -31.77
N ASN A 97 10.56 -15.38 -32.09
CA ASN A 97 11.33 -14.13 -32.24
C ASN A 97 10.80 -13.19 -33.37
N THR A 98 9.50 -13.23 -33.67
CA THR A 98 8.83 -12.24 -34.51
C THR A 98 8.62 -10.99 -33.68
N THR A 99 9.59 -10.09 -33.70
CA THR A 99 9.35 -8.69 -33.33
C THR A 99 8.07 -8.22 -34.03
N PHE A 100 7.16 -7.63 -33.26
CA PHE A 100 5.90 -7.02 -33.73
C PHE A 100 6.06 -6.11 -34.96
N GLN A 101 7.28 -5.62 -35.20
CA GLN A 101 7.69 -4.82 -36.36
C GLN A 101 7.37 -5.46 -37.73
N TYR A 102 7.18 -6.79 -37.82
CA TYR A 102 6.82 -7.43 -39.09
C TYR A 102 5.33 -7.45 -39.42
N PHE A 103 4.42 -7.20 -38.46
CA PHE A 103 2.98 -7.15 -38.73
C PHE A 103 2.58 -5.98 -39.65
N ALA A 104 3.30 -4.86 -39.55
CA ALA A 104 3.07 -3.64 -40.33
C ALA A 104 3.22 -3.82 -41.85
N PHE A 105 3.89 -4.89 -42.32
CA PHE A 105 4.10 -5.14 -43.75
C PHE A 105 2.91 -5.84 -44.45
N PHE A 106 1.93 -6.36 -43.72
CA PHE A 106 0.90 -7.23 -44.29
C PHE A 106 -0.46 -6.53 -44.39
N ALA A 107 -0.61 -5.70 -45.42
CA ALA A 107 -1.83 -4.95 -45.74
C ALA A 107 -2.97 -5.84 -46.26
N ASN A 108 -3.58 -6.64 -45.38
CA ASN A 108 -4.89 -7.26 -45.61
C ASN A 108 -5.86 -6.89 -44.48
N SER A 109 -7.13 -6.63 -44.80
CA SER A 109 -8.10 -6.06 -43.84
C SER A 109 -8.32 -6.91 -42.58
N SER A 110 -8.23 -8.24 -42.70
CA SER A 110 -8.37 -9.17 -41.58
C SER A 110 -7.21 -9.11 -40.58
N THR A 111 -5.98 -8.94 -41.06
CA THR A 111 -4.77 -8.85 -40.22
C THR A 111 -4.75 -7.54 -39.44
N VAL A 112 -5.16 -6.44 -40.06
CA VAL A 112 -5.32 -5.13 -39.42
C VAL A 112 -6.37 -5.17 -38.31
N MET A 113 -7.50 -5.84 -38.53
CA MET A 113 -8.53 -6.02 -37.50
C MET A 113 -8.03 -6.87 -36.33
N TYR A 114 -7.22 -7.90 -36.61
CA TYR A 114 -6.60 -8.75 -35.59
C TYR A 114 -5.60 -7.98 -34.73
N GLU A 115 -4.72 -7.20 -35.36
CA GLU A 115 -3.76 -6.33 -34.70
C GLU A 115 -4.46 -5.27 -33.85
N LYS A 116 -5.53 -4.67 -34.36
CA LYS A 116 -6.36 -3.73 -33.59
C LYS A 116 -6.93 -4.37 -32.33
N ARG A 117 -7.38 -5.63 -32.39
CA ARG A 117 -7.87 -6.37 -31.20
C ARG A 117 -6.74 -6.65 -30.21
N ILE A 118 -5.55 -7.04 -30.67
CA ILE A 118 -4.35 -7.18 -29.83
C ILE A 118 -4.02 -5.88 -29.11
N LEU A 119 -3.93 -4.77 -29.85
CA LEU A 119 -3.63 -3.45 -29.30
C LEU A 119 -4.71 -2.97 -28.32
N GLN A 120 -5.97 -3.31 -28.55
CA GLN A 120 -7.06 -3.00 -27.62
C GLN A 120 -6.90 -3.74 -26.30
N LEU A 121 -6.66 -5.06 -26.34
CA LEU A 121 -6.38 -5.86 -25.13
C LEU A 121 -5.14 -5.35 -24.41
N TYR A 122 -4.07 -5.07 -25.16
CA TYR A 122 -2.82 -4.50 -24.65
C TYR A 122 -3.05 -3.20 -23.88
N ASN A 123 -3.70 -2.22 -24.51
CA ASN A 123 -3.95 -0.92 -23.89
C ASN A 123 -4.83 -1.01 -22.65
N GLN A 124 -5.81 -1.91 -22.63
CA GLN A 124 -6.67 -2.15 -21.47
C GLN A 124 -5.88 -2.72 -20.28
N ILE A 125 -4.97 -3.65 -20.54
CA ILE A 125 -4.11 -4.26 -19.51
C ILE A 125 -3.10 -3.23 -18.99
N VAL A 126 -2.38 -2.54 -19.86
CA VAL A 126 -1.31 -1.59 -19.51
C VAL A 126 -1.83 -0.39 -18.71
N SER A 127 -2.92 0.22 -19.19
CA SER A 127 -3.51 1.41 -18.56
C SER A 127 -3.86 1.16 -17.09
N PHE A 128 -4.45 0.00 -16.81
CA PHE A 128 -4.82 -0.34 -15.46
C PHE A 128 -3.67 -0.90 -14.64
N TYR A 129 -2.81 -1.76 -15.21
CA TYR A 129 -1.71 -2.32 -14.44
C TYR A 129 -0.83 -1.21 -13.86
N SER A 130 -0.68 -0.11 -14.59
CA SER A 130 -0.07 1.14 -14.12
C SER A 130 -0.74 1.69 -12.86
N ASN A 131 -2.06 1.84 -12.86
CA ASN A 131 -2.79 2.36 -11.71
C ASN A 131 -2.88 1.35 -10.55
N TYR A 132 -3.13 0.09 -10.84
CA TYR A 132 -3.21 -0.98 -9.86
C TYR A 132 -1.87 -1.25 -9.20
N PHE A 133 -0.77 -1.24 -9.93
CA PHE A 133 0.55 -1.48 -9.34
C PHE A 133 0.98 -0.36 -8.38
N LEU A 134 0.61 0.89 -8.67
CA LEU A 134 1.01 2.06 -7.88
C LEU A 134 0.07 2.33 -6.71
N TYR A 135 -1.24 2.20 -6.89
CA TYR A 135 -2.25 2.62 -5.90
C TYR A 135 -2.86 1.47 -5.09
N ARG A 136 -2.39 0.24 -5.28
CA ARG A 136 -2.86 -0.92 -4.51
C ARG A 136 -2.30 -0.91 -3.08
N ASN A 137 -3.17 -1.28 -2.14
CA ASN A 137 -2.77 -1.50 -0.75
C ASN A 137 -1.71 -2.60 -0.64
N PRO A 138 -0.66 -2.43 0.18
CA PRO A 138 0.34 -3.47 0.40
C PRO A 138 -0.33 -4.77 0.87
N SER A 139 0.17 -5.91 0.41
CA SER A 139 -0.38 -7.21 0.79
C SER A 139 -0.15 -7.49 2.28
N ILE A 140 -1.13 -8.15 2.90
CA ILE A 140 -1.07 -8.59 4.31
C ILE A 140 -0.05 -9.71 4.46
N LEU A 141 0.06 -10.54 3.42
CA LEU A 141 1.05 -11.62 3.30
C LEU A 141 2.28 -11.16 2.51
N SER A 142 3.46 -11.68 2.82
CA SER A 142 4.66 -11.50 2.01
C SER A 142 4.53 -12.28 0.70
N SER A 143 3.86 -11.72 -0.30
CA SER A 143 3.90 -12.26 -1.65
C SER A 143 4.65 -11.31 -2.56
N ASP A 144 5.71 -11.82 -3.19
CA ASP A 144 6.35 -11.18 -4.33
C ASP A 144 5.32 -10.96 -5.44
N ASP A 145 4.80 -9.74 -5.54
CA ASP A 145 3.86 -9.30 -6.59
C ASP A 145 4.52 -9.32 -8.00
N GLN A 146 5.76 -9.80 -8.14
CA GLN A 146 6.46 -9.99 -9.41
C GLN A 146 5.82 -11.10 -10.28
N THR A 147 4.94 -11.93 -9.72
CA THR A 147 4.34 -13.10 -10.39
C THR A 147 3.43 -12.80 -11.58
N ILE A 148 2.80 -11.62 -11.66
CA ILE A 148 1.86 -11.33 -12.77
C ILE A 148 2.62 -10.90 -14.01
N ILE A 149 3.56 -10.00 -13.81
CA ILE A 149 4.35 -9.42 -14.88
C ILE A 149 5.36 -10.44 -15.44
N SER A 150 5.93 -11.30 -14.58
CA SER A 150 6.79 -12.41 -15.03
C SER A 150 6.06 -13.44 -15.89
N LYS A 151 4.72 -13.56 -15.78
CA LYS A 151 3.89 -14.38 -16.68
C LYS A 151 3.70 -13.74 -18.06
N MET A 152 4.16 -12.49 -18.29
CA MET A 152 4.04 -11.77 -19.57
C MET A 152 5.29 -10.93 -19.92
N PRO A 153 6.45 -11.59 -20.20
CA PRO A 153 7.73 -10.90 -20.44
C PRO A 153 7.73 -9.96 -21.65
N ILE A 154 6.96 -10.28 -22.70
CA ILE A 154 6.87 -9.43 -23.90
C ILE A 154 6.17 -8.10 -23.57
N LEU A 155 5.23 -8.12 -22.62
CA LEU A 155 4.48 -6.92 -22.22
C LEU A 155 5.29 -6.02 -21.28
N LEU A 156 6.35 -6.55 -20.66
CA LEU A 156 7.19 -5.85 -19.70
C LEU A 156 8.02 -4.74 -20.33
N ASP A 157 8.75 -5.09 -21.37
CA ASP A 157 9.72 -4.18 -21.96
C ASP A 157 8.99 -3.01 -22.64
N ASP A 158 7.92 -3.26 -23.39
CA ASP A 158 7.11 -2.20 -24.01
C ASP A 158 6.35 -1.35 -22.97
N TYR A 159 6.05 -1.92 -21.79
CA TYR A 159 5.39 -1.24 -20.69
C TYR A 159 6.32 -0.29 -19.93
N GLU A 160 7.53 -0.74 -19.60
CA GLU A 160 8.50 0.07 -18.83
C GLU A 160 9.04 1.27 -19.65
N HIS A 161 8.92 1.21 -20.99
CA HIS A 161 9.21 2.33 -21.90
C HIS A 161 8.00 3.25 -22.17
N ASN A 162 6.82 2.95 -21.63
CA ASN A 162 5.62 3.76 -21.85
C ASN A 162 5.69 5.09 -21.07
N HIS A 163 5.64 6.22 -21.78
CA HIS A 163 5.69 7.56 -21.17
C HIS A 163 4.63 7.79 -20.09
N LYS A 164 3.39 7.33 -20.32
CA LYS A 164 2.30 7.49 -19.34
C LYS A 164 2.57 6.73 -18.04
N PHE A 165 3.16 5.54 -18.15
CA PHE A 165 3.55 4.77 -16.97
C PHE A 165 4.68 5.47 -16.20
N GLN A 166 5.68 5.99 -16.92
CA GLN A 166 6.77 6.74 -16.31
C GLN A 166 6.28 8.01 -15.60
N GLU A 167 5.32 8.75 -16.18
CA GLU A 167 4.67 9.89 -15.54
C GLU A 167 3.90 9.49 -14.28
N LEU A 168 3.13 8.39 -14.33
CA LEU A 168 2.41 7.87 -13.17
C LEU A 168 3.36 7.43 -12.05
N MET A 169 4.45 6.72 -12.39
CA MET A 169 5.50 6.35 -11.43
C MET A 169 6.18 7.59 -10.83
N ARG A 170 6.44 8.62 -11.65
CA ARG A 170 7.04 9.87 -11.18
C ARG A 170 6.14 10.57 -10.16
N SER A 171 4.84 10.67 -10.47
CA SER A 171 3.82 11.22 -9.57
C SER A 171 3.70 10.39 -8.29
N HIS A 172 3.76 9.06 -8.39
CA HIS A 172 3.73 8.16 -7.24
C HIS A 172 4.94 8.34 -6.32
N PHE A 173 6.17 8.35 -6.86
CA PHE A 173 7.36 8.61 -6.07
C PHE A 173 7.32 9.98 -5.39
N LYS A 174 6.79 11.00 -6.08
CA LYS A 174 6.61 12.33 -5.51
C LYS A 174 5.68 12.28 -4.29
N ARG A 175 4.55 11.59 -4.40
CA ARG A 175 3.63 11.34 -3.27
C ARG A 175 4.29 10.57 -2.13
N MET A 176 5.12 9.57 -2.45
CA MET A 176 5.84 8.81 -1.42
C MET A 176 6.85 9.68 -0.66
N ILE A 177 7.60 10.55 -1.35
CA ILE A 177 8.58 11.46 -0.74
C ILE A 177 7.86 12.50 0.13
N TYR A 178 6.87 13.20 -0.42
CA TYR A 178 6.15 14.23 0.34
C TYR A 178 5.27 13.65 1.45
N GLY A 179 4.76 12.43 1.28
CA GLY A 179 4.03 11.69 2.30
C GLY A 179 4.90 10.96 3.32
N LYS A 180 6.22 11.22 3.36
CA LYS A 180 7.17 10.66 4.34
C LYS A 180 7.16 9.11 4.42
N TYR A 181 7.00 8.42 3.28
CA TYR A 181 6.97 6.96 3.26
C TYR A 181 8.33 6.34 3.62
N PRO A 182 8.38 5.23 4.40
CA PRO A 182 9.64 4.59 4.75
C PRO A 182 10.40 4.15 3.49
N ILE A 183 11.74 4.28 3.52
CA ILE A 183 12.61 3.87 2.41
C ILE A 183 12.39 2.41 1.96
N ALA A 184 12.01 1.53 2.89
CA ALA A 184 11.65 0.14 2.60
C ALA A 184 10.49 0.03 1.59
N SER A 185 9.53 0.96 1.62
CA SER A 185 8.38 0.99 0.70
C SER A 185 8.79 1.22 -0.75
N PHE A 186 9.93 1.88 -1.00
CA PHE A 186 10.43 2.14 -2.36
C PHE A 186 11.00 0.88 -3.02
N LYS A 187 11.48 -0.10 -2.24
CA LYS A 187 12.15 -1.32 -2.74
C LYS A 187 11.33 -2.08 -3.78
N ARG A 188 10.01 -2.17 -3.57
CA ARG A 188 9.07 -2.82 -4.50
C ARG A 188 9.12 -2.23 -5.90
N TYR A 189 9.21 -0.90 -6.01
CA TYR A 189 9.18 -0.17 -7.27
C TYR A 189 10.57 -0.11 -7.91
N LEU A 190 11.62 -0.04 -7.09
CA LEU A 190 13.01 0.07 -7.54
C LEU A 190 13.57 -1.20 -8.18
N SER A 191 12.86 -2.32 -8.08
CA SER A 191 13.21 -3.57 -8.78
C SER A 191 13.00 -3.52 -10.31
N ARG A 192 12.36 -2.46 -10.83
CA ARG A 192 12.01 -2.28 -12.26
C ARG A 192 13.13 -1.63 -13.07
N GLN A 193 13.18 -1.86 -14.39
CA GLN A 193 14.10 -1.12 -15.25
C GLN A 193 13.72 0.36 -15.24
N ASN A 194 14.70 1.25 -15.37
CA ASN A 194 14.55 2.71 -15.36
C ASN A 194 13.97 3.35 -14.08
N ALA A 195 13.50 2.59 -13.08
CA ALA A 195 12.93 3.16 -11.85
C ALA A 195 13.91 4.07 -11.10
N LYS A 196 15.21 3.73 -11.10
CA LYS A 196 16.28 4.58 -10.56
C LYS A 196 16.38 5.94 -11.28
N ILE A 197 16.26 5.94 -12.61
CA ILE A 197 16.28 7.17 -13.42
C ILE A 197 15.04 8.01 -13.12
N ILE A 198 13.87 7.37 -13.09
CA ILE A 198 12.59 8.04 -12.79
C ILE A 198 12.62 8.65 -11.40
N LEU A 199 13.10 7.92 -10.37
CA LEU A 199 13.23 8.44 -9.01
C LEU A 199 14.21 9.63 -8.95
N THR A 200 15.34 9.55 -9.65
CA THR A 200 16.32 10.65 -9.73
C THR A 200 15.68 11.90 -10.34
N GLN A 201 14.92 11.74 -11.43
CA GLN A 201 14.16 12.82 -12.05
C GLN A 201 13.07 13.36 -11.11
N THR A 202 12.34 12.51 -10.39
CA THR A 202 11.34 12.94 -9.39
C THR A 202 11.97 13.84 -8.33
N ILE A 203 13.11 13.46 -7.76
CA ILE A 203 13.80 14.26 -6.74
C ILE A 203 14.16 15.64 -7.30
N ILE A 204 14.68 15.68 -8.53
CA ILE A 204 14.99 16.93 -9.23
C ILE A 204 13.73 17.79 -9.40
N GLU A 205 12.60 17.20 -9.78
CA GLU A 205 11.33 17.91 -9.88
C GLU A 205 10.85 18.45 -8.54
N CYS A 206 10.96 17.68 -7.45
CA CYS A 206 10.62 18.15 -6.11
C CYS A 206 11.47 19.34 -5.69
N ILE A 207 12.80 19.26 -5.87
CA ILE A 207 13.71 20.38 -5.60
C ILE A 207 13.32 21.59 -6.44
N ARG A 208 13.03 21.40 -7.74
CA ARG A 208 12.61 22.47 -8.64
C ARG A 208 11.35 23.17 -8.13
N GLU A 209 10.31 22.42 -7.82
CA GLU A 209 9.03 22.99 -7.38
C GLU A 209 9.17 23.80 -6.10
N LEU A 210 9.90 23.30 -5.10
CA LEU A 210 10.16 24.03 -3.87
C LEU A 210 11.02 25.28 -4.12
N ASN A 211 12.02 25.20 -5.00
CA ASN A 211 12.91 26.32 -5.33
C ASN A 211 12.18 27.52 -5.95
N TYR A 212 11.09 27.27 -6.68
CA TYR A 212 10.25 28.27 -7.32
C TYR A 212 8.94 28.54 -6.57
N SER A 213 8.73 27.93 -5.40
CA SER A 213 7.52 28.13 -4.62
C SER A 213 7.43 29.58 -4.13
N ARG A 214 6.26 30.20 -4.34
CA ARG A 214 5.93 31.56 -3.84
C ARG A 214 4.88 31.57 -2.75
N THR A 215 4.35 30.40 -2.43
CA THR A 215 3.24 30.23 -1.50
C THR A 215 3.66 29.55 -0.21
N ALA A 216 4.89 29.03 -0.14
CA ALA A 216 5.43 28.38 1.04
C ALA A 216 6.07 29.40 1.99
N THR A 217 5.88 29.18 3.29
CA THR A 217 6.60 29.88 4.37
C THR A 217 8.03 29.36 4.49
N HIS A 218 8.88 30.09 5.21
CA HIS A 218 10.23 29.67 5.56
C HIS A 218 10.27 28.33 6.31
N TYR A 219 9.36 28.12 7.27
CA TYR A 219 9.31 26.85 8.02
C TYR A 219 8.94 25.67 7.12
N GLU A 220 7.95 25.85 6.25
CA GLU A 220 7.54 24.83 5.28
C GLU A 220 8.67 24.48 4.30
N LEU A 221 9.40 25.48 3.81
CA LEU A 221 10.57 25.28 2.92
C LEU A 221 11.72 24.58 3.65
N LEU A 222 12.06 25.04 4.86
CA LEU A 222 13.10 24.43 5.71
C LEU A 222 12.79 22.96 5.96
N HIS A 223 11.56 22.65 6.37
CA HIS A 223 11.12 21.27 6.63
C HIS A 223 11.14 20.43 5.36
N SER A 224 10.54 20.92 4.27
CA SER A 224 10.44 20.19 3.01
C SER A 224 11.80 19.87 2.39
N PHE A 225 12.71 20.84 2.33
CA PHE A 225 14.07 20.60 1.85
C PHE A 225 14.84 19.64 2.77
N SER A 226 14.69 19.77 4.09
CA SER A 226 15.32 18.86 5.05
C SER A 226 14.93 17.39 4.81
N ILE A 227 13.63 17.12 4.66
CA ILE A 227 13.11 15.76 4.38
C ILE A 227 13.61 15.22 3.03
N ILE A 228 13.57 16.02 1.96
CA ILE A 228 14.08 15.59 0.64
C ILE A 228 15.56 15.24 0.71
N PHE A 229 16.37 16.05 1.38
CA PHE A 229 17.80 15.79 1.46
C PHE A 229 18.14 14.62 2.39
N LEU A 230 17.33 14.34 3.41
CA LEU A 230 17.42 13.08 4.16
C LEU A 230 17.09 11.85 3.30
N TYR A 231 16.10 11.95 2.40
CA TYR A 231 15.87 10.92 1.38
C TYR A 231 17.05 10.77 0.44
N ILE A 232 17.62 11.87 -0.07
CA ILE A 232 18.83 11.83 -0.91
C ILE A 232 19.95 11.11 -0.16
N HIS A 233 20.20 11.47 1.10
CA HIS A 233 21.20 10.83 1.95
C HIS A 233 20.98 9.30 2.04
N ALA A 234 19.75 8.87 2.32
CA ALA A 234 19.42 7.45 2.44
C ALA A 234 19.47 6.70 1.09
N PHE A 235 18.99 7.31 0.01
CA PHE A 235 19.01 6.73 -1.33
C PHE A 235 20.43 6.62 -1.91
N VAL A 236 21.30 7.57 -1.60
CA VAL A 236 22.72 7.50 -1.96
C VAL A 236 23.39 6.32 -1.25
N THR A 237 23.13 6.18 0.04
CA THR A 237 23.66 5.07 0.85
C THR A 237 23.18 3.71 0.31
N ALA A 238 21.92 3.63 -0.13
CA ALA A 238 21.33 2.43 -0.73
C ALA A 238 21.61 2.26 -2.24
N ARG A 239 22.29 3.22 -2.90
CA ARG A 239 22.57 3.26 -4.35
C ARG A 239 21.34 3.32 -5.26
N TYR A 240 20.22 3.85 -4.77
CA TYR A 240 18.93 3.91 -5.48
C TYR A 240 18.75 5.10 -6.42
N ILE A 241 19.66 6.08 -6.39
CA ILE A 241 19.62 7.27 -7.24
C ILE A 241 20.94 7.50 -7.96
N ASP A 242 20.90 8.29 -9.03
CA ASP A 242 22.11 8.84 -9.66
C ASP A 242 22.41 10.22 -9.09
N GLY A 243 23.39 10.26 -8.18
CA GLY A 243 23.81 11.48 -7.51
C GLY A 243 24.47 12.51 -8.43
N GLN A 244 25.12 12.07 -9.50
CA GLN A 244 25.79 12.97 -10.45
C GLN A 244 24.78 13.90 -11.12
N THR A 245 23.69 13.31 -11.63
CA THR A 245 22.61 14.04 -12.29
C THR A 245 21.97 15.08 -11.34
N ILE A 246 21.83 14.77 -10.05
CA ILE A 246 21.30 15.71 -9.04
C ILE A 246 22.28 16.87 -8.79
N CYS A 247 23.56 16.59 -8.62
CA CYS A 247 24.59 17.62 -8.40
C CYS A 247 24.74 18.52 -9.64
N ASP A 248 24.68 17.98 -10.85
CA ASP A 248 24.70 18.74 -12.09
C ASP A 248 23.47 19.64 -12.22
N TYR A 249 22.29 19.14 -11.83
CA TYR A 249 21.08 19.95 -11.74
C TYR A 249 21.26 21.13 -10.78
N LEU A 250 21.77 20.90 -9.57
CA LEU A 250 21.94 21.94 -8.54
C LEU A 250 22.94 23.01 -8.96
N ARG A 251 24.07 22.63 -9.56
CA ARG A 251 25.12 23.56 -10.02
C ARG A 251 24.73 24.37 -11.25
N SER A 252 23.85 23.83 -12.10
CA SER A 252 23.42 24.50 -13.33
C SER A 252 22.26 25.49 -13.12
N ARG A 253 21.70 25.59 -11.91
CA ARG A 253 20.60 26.52 -11.64
C ARG A 253 21.09 27.97 -11.65
N PRO A 254 20.28 28.91 -12.17
CA PRO A 254 20.60 30.34 -12.08
C PRO A 254 20.53 30.87 -10.65
N PHE A 255 19.75 30.23 -9.79
CA PHE A 255 19.68 30.50 -8.36
C PHE A 255 19.12 29.29 -7.60
N LEU A 256 19.39 29.24 -6.30
CA LEU A 256 18.81 28.29 -5.36
C LEU A 256 18.12 29.01 -4.19
N SER A 257 17.10 28.36 -3.63
CA SER A 257 16.48 28.78 -2.37
C SER A 257 17.52 28.68 -1.25
N PRO A 258 17.57 29.64 -0.31
CA PRO A 258 18.48 29.58 0.83
C PRO A 258 18.31 28.28 1.63
N PHE A 259 17.07 27.83 1.84
CA PHE A 259 16.77 26.58 2.55
C PHE A 259 17.23 25.32 1.81
N CYS A 260 17.34 25.35 0.48
CA CYS A 260 17.93 24.27 -0.30
C CYS A 260 19.44 24.15 -0.02
N LEU A 261 20.14 25.29 0.03
CA LEU A 261 21.57 25.33 0.33
C LEU A 261 21.86 24.96 1.78
N LEU A 262 21.03 25.39 2.71
CA LEU A 262 21.09 24.94 4.09
C LEU A 262 20.90 23.42 4.17
N ALA A 263 19.94 22.84 3.45
CA ALA A 263 19.73 21.39 3.40
C ALA A 263 20.94 20.63 2.81
N ILE A 264 21.63 21.18 1.81
CA ILE A 264 22.91 20.65 1.29
C ILE A 264 23.93 20.55 2.43
N ALA A 265 24.21 21.67 3.12
CA ALA A 265 25.16 21.72 4.22
C ALA A 265 24.73 20.83 5.40
N ASN A 266 23.43 20.62 5.56
CA ASN A 266 22.88 19.88 6.68
C ASN A 266 22.99 18.38 6.52
N HIS A 267 22.70 17.88 5.33
CA HIS A 267 22.37 16.47 5.12
C HIS A 267 23.26 15.75 4.14
N ILE A 268 24.15 16.46 3.44
CA ILE A 268 25.22 15.86 2.65
C ILE A 268 26.50 15.91 3.50
N PRO A 269 26.98 14.79 4.06
CA PRO A 269 28.24 14.78 4.78
C PRO A 269 29.42 15.00 3.82
N GLN A 270 30.49 15.64 4.31
CA GLN A 270 31.73 15.81 3.53
C GLN A 270 32.35 14.48 3.06
N VAL A 271 32.05 13.37 3.76
CA VAL A 271 32.51 12.02 3.41
C VAL A 271 31.73 11.40 2.24
N PHE A 272 30.61 11.98 1.82
CA PHE A 272 29.84 11.47 0.68
C PHE A 272 30.45 11.92 -0.64
N TYR A 273 30.40 11.08 -1.67
CA TYR A 273 30.88 11.47 -3.00
C TYR A 273 30.14 12.69 -3.56
N LEU A 274 28.87 12.91 -3.16
CA LEU A 274 28.11 14.10 -3.55
C LEU A 274 28.78 15.40 -3.10
N PHE A 275 29.47 15.42 -1.96
CA PHE A 275 30.21 16.60 -1.50
C PHE A 275 31.25 17.03 -2.52
N ASN A 276 32.05 16.08 -3.03
CA ASN A 276 33.07 16.34 -4.05
C ASN A 276 32.49 16.82 -5.38
N LEU A 277 31.23 16.51 -5.66
CA LEU A 277 30.53 16.98 -6.85
C LEU A 277 29.95 18.39 -6.67
N LEU A 278 29.68 18.80 -5.43
CA LEU A 278 29.08 20.08 -5.08
C LEU A 278 30.14 21.14 -4.72
N ILE A 279 31.30 20.76 -4.20
CA ILE A 279 32.34 21.76 -3.89
C ILE A 279 32.71 22.56 -5.17
N PRO A 280 32.70 23.90 -5.13
CA PRO A 280 33.15 24.71 -6.25
C PRO A 280 34.58 24.33 -6.66
N GLN A 281 34.80 24.06 -7.94
CA GLN A 281 36.11 23.64 -8.46
C GLN A 281 37.22 24.66 -8.14
N GLU A 282 36.83 25.95 -8.13
CA GLU A 282 37.68 27.07 -7.74
C GLU A 282 38.22 26.86 -6.31
N LEU A 283 37.37 26.47 -5.34
CA LEU A 283 37.80 26.20 -3.96
C LEU A 283 38.54 24.88 -3.77
N ALA A 284 38.26 23.87 -4.60
CA ALA A 284 38.89 22.55 -4.48
C ALA A 284 40.39 22.57 -4.84
N THR A 285 40.88 23.61 -5.51
CA THR A 285 42.23 23.67 -6.10
C THR A 285 43.15 24.73 -5.50
N GLY A 286 42.69 25.58 -4.57
CA GLY A 286 43.48 26.69 -4.02
C GLY A 286 43.13 27.06 -2.57
N THR A 287 44.10 27.66 -1.87
CA THR A 287 43.88 28.32 -0.56
C THR A 287 43.53 29.79 -0.79
N TYR A 288 42.27 30.15 -0.53
CA TYR A 288 41.77 31.51 -0.66
C TYR A 288 41.55 32.17 0.70
N PRO A 289 41.77 33.50 0.85
CA PRO A 289 41.31 34.24 2.02
C PRO A 289 39.78 34.19 2.12
N MET A 290 39.23 34.23 3.35
CA MET A 290 37.80 34.00 3.62
C MET A 290 36.86 34.87 2.77
N GLU A 291 37.14 36.16 2.65
CA GLU A 291 36.30 37.10 1.87
C GLU A 291 36.28 36.76 0.36
N GLU A 292 37.36 36.20 -0.18
CA GLU A 292 37.40 35.76 -1.59
C GLU A 292 36.70 34.41 -1.76
N ALA A 293 36.85 33.50 -0.81
CA ALA A 293 36.16 32.22 -0.81
C ALA A 293 34.64 32.38 -0.70
N GLU A 294 34.16 33.31 0.12
CA GLU A 294 32.74 33.63 0.24
C GLU A 294 32.18 34.20 -1.07
N LYS A 295 32.92 35.10 -1.73
CA LYS A 295 32.55 35.60 -3.08
C LYS A 295 32.48 34.48 -4.11
N ILE A 296 33.39 33.51 -4.05
CA ILE A 296 33.37 32.32 -4.91
C ILE A 296 32.11 31.48 -4.64
N ILE A 297 31.74 31.25 -3.38
CA ILE A 297 30.54 30.51 -3.01
C ILE A 297 29.29 31.22 -3.54
N ILE A 298 29.14 32.52 -3.28
CA ILE A 298 27.98 33.31 -3.73
C ILE A 298 27.88 33.32 -5.27
N LYS A 299 29.01 33.35 -5.98
CA LYS A 299 29.04 33.27 -7.45
C LYS A 299 28.58 31.90 -7.97
N ASN A 300 28.98 30.80 -7.34
CA ASN A 300 28.63 29.45 -7.77
C ASN A 300 27.22 29.03 -7.30
N TYR A 301 26.73 29.63 -6.21
CA TYR A 301 25.43 29.36 -5.60
C TYR A 301 24.66 30.67 -5.35
N PRO A 302 24.13 31.31 -6.40
CA PRO A 302 23.30 32.50 -6.23
C PRO A 302 22.05 32.16 -5.43
N MET A 303 21.76 32.94 -4.39
CA MET A 303 20.62 32.71 -3.51
C MET A 303 19.49 33.68 -3.83
N VAL A 304 18.27 33.15 -3.95
CA VAL A 304 17.05 33.96 -4.06
C VAL A 304 15.99 33.34 -3.18
N ASP A 305 15.49 34.13 -2.24
CA ASP A 305 14.32 33.78 -1.46
C ASP A 305 13.04 34.21 -2.20
N ASN A 306 12.09 33.29 -2.31
CA ASN A 306 10.81 33.48 -2.98
C ASN A 306 9.63 33.20 -2.02
N SER A 307 9.90 32.97 -0.73
CA SER A 307 8.91 32.63 0.29
C SER A 307 7.80 33.69 0.46
N ASN A 308 6.79 33.33 1.25
CA ASN A 308 5.64 34.20 1.52
C ASN A 308 5.75 35.01 2.83
N ASP A 309 6.85 34.85 3.59
CA ASP A 309 7.06 35.42 4.92
C ASP A 309 8.53 35.76 5.18
N ASN A 310 8.81 36.42 6.30
CA ASN A 310 10.13 36.95 6.67
C ASN A 310 10.63 36.40 8.01
N THR A 311 10.09 35.25 8.45
CA THR A 311 10.29 34.72 9.82
C THR A 311 11.70 34.26 10.13
N LEU A 312 12.53 34.01 9.11
CA LEU A 312 13.88 33.44 9.22
C LEU A 312 14.89 34.25 8.39
N ASP A 313 14.61 35.54 8.13
CA ASP A 313 15.51 36.43 7.37
C ASP A 313 16.93 36.45 7.98
N ASP A 314 17.01 36.54 9.31
CA ASP A 314 18.27 36.52 10.06
C ASP A 314 19.09 35.24 9.81
N LEU A 315 18.42 34.09 9.62
CA LEU A 315 19.09 32.84 9.25
C LEU A 315 19.54 32.86 7.80
N ILE A 316 18.73 33.41 6.88
CA ILE A 316 19.04 33.52 5.45
C ILE A 316 20.33 34.32 5.24
N GLU A 317 20.49 35.42 5.97
CA GLU A 317 21.71 36.24 5.92
C GLU A 317 22.98 35.47 6.34
N GLN A 318 22.84 34.44 7.17
CA GLN A 318 23.96 33.66 7.69
C GLN A 318 24.33 32.43 6.83
N ILE A 319 23.49 32.05 5.85
CA ILE A 319 23.73 30.88 4.99
C ILE A 319 25.05 30.95 4.19
N PRO A 320 25.48 32.09 3.62
CA PRO A 320 26.79 32.16 2.93
C PRO A 320 27.94 31.76 3.85
N HIS A 321 27.89 32.23 5.09
CA HIS A 321 28.88 31.91 6.12
C HIS A 321 28.81 30.43 6.55
N ILE A 322 27.60 29.87 6.67
CA ILE A 322 27.41 28.43 6.93
C ILE A 322 28.02 27.58 5.81
N LEU A 323 27.81 27.96 4.54
CA LEU A 323 28.39 27.27 3.39
C LEU A 323 29.92 27.39 3.36
N LEU A 324 30.46 28.55 3.72
CA LEU A 324 31.91 28.77 3.85
C LEU A 324 32.52 27.80 4.86
N VAL A 325 31.93 27.71 6.05
CA VAL A 325 32.33 26.73 7.08
C VAL A 325 32.23 25.31 6.56
N TYR A 326 31.15 24.96 5.87
CA TYR A 326 30.90 23.61 5.36
C TYR A 326 31.87 23.19 4.26
N PHE A 327 32.19 24.04 3.28
CA PHE A 327 33.08 23.68 2.18
C PHE A 327 34.57 23.74 2.56
N LEU A 328 34.96 24.67 3.43
CA LEU A 328 36.37 24.84 3.84
C LEU A 328 36.72 24.12 5.15
N ASN A 329 35.72 23.54 5.83
CA ASN A 329 35.87 22.86 7.12
C ASN A 329 36.53 23.75 8.19
N ILE A 330 36.12 25.02 8.26
CA ILE A 330 36.68 26.01 9.18
C ILE A 330 35.93 25.96 10.52
N GLN A 331 36.67 25.96 11.63
CA GLN A 331 36.10 25.94 12.97
C GLN A 331 36.21 27.31 13.63
N PHE A 332 35.07 27.87 14.05
CA PHE A 332 35.05 29.10 14.85
C PHE A 332 34.94 28.79 16.36
N PRO A 333 35.58 29.59 17.23
CA PRO A 333 35.38 29.49 18.68
C PRO A 333 33.90 29.69 19.01
N THR A 334 33.35 28.87 19.91
CA THR A 334 31.99 29.10 20.45
C THR A 334 31.96 30.40 21.23
N GLU A 335 31.22 31.40 20.74
CA GLU A 335 30.83 32.56 21.53
C GLU A 335 29.81 32.13 22.61
N ASN A 336 29.82 32.82 23.75
CA ASN A 336 28.86 32.56 24.83
C ASN A 336 27.46 32.94 24.34
N LEU A 337 26.60 31.93 24.14
CA LEU A 337 25.18 32.13 23.84
C LEU A 337 24.52 33.00 24.92
N ASN A 338 23.53 33.79 24.51
CA ASN A 338 22.54 34.32 25.44
C ASN A 338 21.85 33.14 26.17
N ASP A 339 21.37 33.35 27.41
CA ASP A 339 20.68 32.30 28.18
C ASP A 339 19.45 31.73 27.44
N HIS A 340 18.90 32.48 26.47
CA HIS A 340 17.82 32.08 25.56
C HIS A 340 18.12 32.52 24.11
N PRO A 341 18.85 31.73 23.31
CA PRO A 341 19.10 32.07 21.91
C PRO A 341 17.81 31.95 21.09
N ASP A 342 17.64 32.83 20.10
CA ASP A 342 16.56 32.71 19.13
C ASP A 342 16.80 31.51 18.18
N GLU A 343 15.77 31.06 17.47
CA GLU A 343 15.82 29.89 16.58
C GLU A 343 16.94 30.02 15.53
N SER A 344 17.03 31.18 14.88
CA SER A 344 18.06 31.49 13.87
C SER A 344 19.48 31.44 14.45
N GLU A 345 19.66 32.00 15.65
CA GLU A 345 20.94 32.02 16.36
C GLU A 345 21.38 30.60 16.75
N LEU A 346 20.44 29.79 17.26
CA LEU A 346 20.70 28.41 17.65
C LEU A 346 21.06 27.54 16.42
N ILE A 347 20.33 27.66 15.32
CA ILE A 347 20.59 26.90 14.08
C ILE A 347 21.98 27.24 13.53
N SER A 348 22.31 28.53 13.47
CA SER A 348 23.60 28.97 12.96
C SER A 348 24.75 28.53 13.86
N MET A 349 24.62 28.70 15.17
CA MET A 349 25.65 28.27 16.13
C MET A 349 25.94 26.78 16.02
N LEU A 350 24.91 25.93 15.85
CA LEU A 350 25.11 24.48 15.68
C LEU A 350 25.94 24.15 14.42
N ARG A 351 26.00 25.05 13.43
CA ARG A 351 26.79 24.87 12.21
C ARG A 351 28.17 25.48 12.27
N THR A 352 28.26 26.73 12.73
CA THR A 352 29.49 27.52 12.68
C THR A 352 30.44 27.19 13.83
N SER A 353 29.93 26.66 14.95
CA SER A 353 30.77 26.29 16.08
C SER A 353 31.71 25.11 15.76
N GLY A 354 32.97 25.25 16.18
CA GLY A 354 33.98 24.19 16.16
C GLY A 354 33.80 23.10 17.23
N SER A 355 32.73 23.15 18.02
CA SER A 355 32.46 22.18 19.07
C SER A 355 32.25 20.78 18.50
N ALA A 356 32.64 19.75 19.26
CA ALA A 356 32.41 18.37 18.84
C ALA A 356 30.90 18.08 18.74
N ILE A 357 30.50 17.16 17.87
CA ILE A 357 29.08 16.78 17.67
C ILE A 357 28.42 16.38 19.00
N TYR A 358 29.15 15.73 19.91
CA TYR A 358 28.65 15.37 21.23
C TYR A 358 28.35 16.58 22.13
N ASP A 359 29.13 17.66 22.03
CA ASP A 359 28.89 18.87 22.82
C ASP A 359 27.68 19.63 22.27
N LYS A 360 27.54 19.69 20.93
CA LYS A 360 26.33 20.20 20.27
C LYS A 360 25.07 19.45 20.70
N MET A 361 25.16 18.12 20.80
CA MET A 361 24.07 17.28 21.31
C MET A 361 23.71 17.61 22.77
N LYS A 362 24.69 17.77 23.66
CA LYS A 362 24.42 18.12 25.08
C LYS A 362 23.71 19.47 25.20
N ILE A 363 24.16 20.46 24.43
CA ILE A 363 23.53 21.79 24.38
C ILE A 363 22.07 21.66 23.96
N LEU A 364 21.78 20.92 22.88
CA LEU A 364 20.42 20.68 22.42
C LEU A 364 19.54 19.98 23.45
N ILE A 365 20.03 18.93 24.12
CA ILE A 365 19.28 18.21 25.16
C ILE A 365 18.96 19.15 26.33
N HIS A 366 19.90 20.01 26.73
CA HIS A 366 19.67 21.00 27.77
C HIS A 366 18.54 21.97 27.40
N TYR A 367 18.60 22.57 26.21
CA TYR A 367 17.55 23.49 25.73
C TYR A 367 16.20 22.77 25.52
N ALA A 368 16.22 21.53 25.03
CA ALA A 368 15.01 20.73 24.85
C ALA A 368 14.30 20.46 26.18
N ASN A 369 15.05 20.24 27.26
CA ASN A 369 14.48 20.03 28.59
C ASN A 369 13.75 21.27 29.13
N VAL A 370 14.25 22.47 28.84
CA VAL A 370 13.61 23.75 29.20
C VAL A 370 12.47 24.12 28.23
N GLY A 371 12.44 23.50 27.04
CA GLY A 371 11.42 23.69 26.01
C GLY A 371 11.78 24.74 24.96
N GLY A 372 13.07 25.05 24.82
CA GLY A 372 13.58 26.03 23.85
C GLY A 372 13.86 25.47 22.45
N VAL A 373 13.59 24.18 22.20
CA VAL A 373 13.82 23.57 20.87
C VAL A 373 12.50 23.33 20.16
N THR A 374 12.29 24.08 19.08
CA THR A 374 11.08 24.02 18.25
C THR A 374 11.27 23.10 17.04
N PRO A 375 10.19 22.61 16.40
CA PRO A 375 10.30 21.73 15.24
C PRO A 375 11.12 22.29 14.04
N PRO A 376 11.12 23.61 13.74
CA PRO A 376 12.03 24.21 12.77
C PRO A 376 13.52 23.96 13.09
N VAL A 377 13.92 24.16 14.35
CA VAL A 377 15.29 23.88 14.79
C VAL A 377 15.66 22.41 14.56
N ILE A 378 14.73 21.48 14.87
CA ILE A 378 14.95 20.04 14.65
C ILE A 378 15.12 19.74 13.15
N SER A 379 14.34 20.40 12.28
CA SER A 379 14.46 20.26 10.82
C SER A 379 15.79 20.77 10.26
N ALA A 380 16.43 21.74 10.92
CA ALA A 380 17.73 22.28 10.53
C ALA A 380 18.93 21.48 11.07
N LEU A 381 18.70 20.46 11.91
CA LEU A 381 19.78 19.62 12.43
C LEU A 381 20.47 18.81 11.32
N SER A 382 21.74 18.48 11.53
CA SER A 382 22.51 17.72 10.54
C SER A 382 22.11 16.27 10.57
N SER A 383 22.20 15.58 9.42
CA SER A 383 22.01 14.13 9.38
C SER A 383 22.91 13.40 10.38
N GLN A 384 24.14 13.90 10.58
CA GLN A 384 25.09 13.39 11.59
C GLN A 384 24.64 13.65 13.03
N LEU A 385 24.12 14.84 13.33
CA LEU A 385 23.67 15.22 14.67
C LEU A 385 22.35 14.54 15.02
N LEU A 386 21.41 14.44 14.07
CA LEU A 386 20.20 13.63 14.18
C LEU A 386 20.56 12.17 14.49
N SER A 387 21.47 11.58 13.70
CA SER A 387 21.97 10.22 13.96
C SER A 387 22.64 10.11 15.33
N CYS A 388 23.46 11.08 15.72
CA CYS A 388 24.12 11.10 17.03
C CYS A 388 23.11 11.15 18.18
N ILE A 389 22.09 12.01 18.08
CA ILE A 389 21.00 12.12 19.06
C ILE A 389 20.26 10.78 19.15
N THR A 390 19.81 10.23 18.02
CA THR A 390 19.06 8.97 18.02
C THR A 390 19.88 7.80 18.56
N LEU A 391 21.16 7.69 18.20
CA LEU A 391 22.03 6.61 18.66
C LEU A 391 22.46 6.76 20.12
N SER A 392 22.72 7.99 20.56
CA SER A 392 23.04 8.26 21.97
C SER A 392 21.83 8.01 22.83
N PHE A 393 20.65 8.50 22.40
CA PHE A 393 19.37 8.22 23.04
C PHE A 393 19.12 6.73 23.18
N GLN A 394 19.32 5.95 22.11
CA GLN A 394 19.16 4.50 22.17
C GLN A 394 20.06 3.83 23.22
N ARG A 395 21.29 4.32 23.40
CA ARG A 395 22.24 3.76 24.38
C ARG A 395 21.92 4.17 25.80
N THR A 396 21.53 5.42 26.01
CA THR A 396 21.30 5.99 27.35
C THR A 396 19.83 5.96 27.77
N PHE A 397 18.93 5.43 26.94
CA PHE A 397 17.48 5.46 27.16
C PHE A 397 17.09 4.96 28.56
N ILE A 398 17.61 3.79 28.94
CA ILE A 398 17.30 3.15 30.23
C ILE A 398 17.90 3.96 31.38
N GLU A 399 19.16 4.39 31.25
CA GLU A 399 19.83 5.21 32.27
C GLU A 399 19.06 6.51 32.51
N CYS A 400 18.69 7.23 31.45
CA CYS A 400 17.89 8.45 31.51
C CYS A 400 16.51 8.23 32.15
N PHE A 401 15.90 7.07 31.93
CA PHE A 401 14.64 6.70 32.56
C PHE A 401 14.81 6.45 34.05
N THR A 402 15.75 5.59 34.43
CA THR A 402 16.03 5.27 35.84
C THR A 402 16.49 6.48 36.65
N SER A 403 17.15 7.46 36.01
CA SER A 403 17.58 8.71 36.65
C SER A 403 16.49 9.80 36.67
N GLY A 404 15.29 9.55 36.14
CA GLY A 404 14.18 10.51 36.12
C GLY A 404 14.42 11.72 35.22
N MET A 405 15.26 11.60 34.18
CA MET A 405 15.59 12.73 33.28
C MET A 405 14.52 13.00 32.23
N PHE A 406 13.60 12.06 31.98
CA PHE A 406 12.52 12.26 31.01
C PHE A 406 11.48 13.25 31.53
N THR A 407 11.50 14.46 30.99
CA THR A 407 10.38 15.40 31.10
C THR A 407 9.48 15.25 29.87
N TYR A 408 8.21 15.66 29.97
CA TYR A 408 7.30 15.66 28.82
C TYR A 408 7.86 16.42 27.61
N LYS A 409 8.53 17.56 27.86
CA LYS A 409 9.18 18.38 26.82
C LYS A 409 10.32 17.63 26.13
N LEU A 410 11.16 16.96 26.91
CA LEU A 410 12.26 16.16 26.38
C LEU A 410 11.74 14.96 25.57
N SER A 411 10.69 14.27 26.04
CA SER A 411 10.05 13.19 25.29
C SER A 411 9.45 13.69 23.97
N LEU A 412 8.84 14.87 23.95
CA LEU A 412 8.31 15.49 22.74
C LEU A 412 9.43 15.86 21.75
N PHE A 413 10.56 16.36 22.24
CA PHE A 413 11.75 16.59 21.42
C PHE A 413 12.23 15.30 20.75
N PHE A 414 12.37 14.21 21.51
CA PHE A 414 12.78 12.92 20.93
C PHE A 414 11.75 12.37 19.94
N LYS A 415 10.45 12.52 20.22
CA LYS A 415 9.37 12.18 19.27
C LYS A 415 9.58 12.90 17.94
N ASN A 416 9.75 14.23 17.97
CA ASN A 416 9.91 15.04 16.76
C ASN A 416 11.22 14.69 16.00
N VAL A 417 12.30 14.36 16.72
CA VAL A 417 13.54 13.84 16.10
C VAL A 417 13.27 12.51 15.38
N LEU A 418 12.53 11.59 16.02
CA LEU A 418 12.17 10.31 15.40
C LEU A 418 11.27 10.50 14.18
N GLU A 419 10.28 11.40 14.22
CA GLU A 419 9.40 11.69 13.08
C GLU A 419 10.18 12.07 11.81
N ILE A 420 11.25 12.85 11.94
CA ILE A 420 12.11 13.25 10.81
C ILE A 420 12.96 12.08 10.31
N VAL A 421 13.49 11.27 11.22
CA VAL A 421 14.53 10.30 10.91
C VAL A 421 13.95 8.95 10.48
N LEU A 422 12.82 8.52 11.05
CA LEU A 422 12.21 7.21 10.79
C LEU A 422 11.90 6.96 9.30
N PRO A 423 11.40 7.91 8.49
CA PRO A 423 11.17 7.67 7.06
C PRO A 423 12.43 7.24 6.29
N SER A 424 13.61 7.71 6.70
CA SER A 424 14.87 7.49 6.00
C SER A 424 15.74 6.39 6.64
N LEU A 425 15.73 6.28 7.97
CA LEU A 425 16.58 5.37 8.76
C LEU A 425 15.80 4.41 9.66
N GLY A 426 14.47 4.35 9.53
CA GLY A 426 13.57 3.62 10.43
C GLY A 426 13.97 2.18 10.70
N ASP A 427 14.16 1.36 9.66
CA ASP A 427 14.57 -0.03 9.83
C ASP A 427 15.83 -0.16 10.70
N GLN A 428 16.86 0.66 10.44
CA GLN A 428 18.13 0.60 11.18
C GLN A 428 17.98 0.96 12.66
N ILE A 429 17.10 1.92 12.96
CA ILE A 429 16.80 2.35 14.33
C ILE A 429 16.02 1.25 15.04
N ILE A 430 15.02 0.69 14.38
CA ILE A 430 14.08 -0.26 14.95
C ILE A 430 14.75 -1.60 15.25
N TYR A 431 15.65 -2.07 14.38
CA TYR A 431 16.50 -3.24 14.67
C TYR A 431 17.38 -3.08 15.91
N ARG A 432 17.66 -1.85 16.38
CA ARG A 432 18.46 -1.61 17.59
C ARG A 432 17.61 -1.53 18.86
N PHE A 433 16.40 -0.99 18.77
CA PHE A 433 15.49 -0.90 19.92
C PHE A 433 14.72 -2.20 20.17
N TYR A 434 14.33 -2.91 19.11
CA TYR A 434 13.41 -4.04 19.17
C TYR A 434 14.09 -5.36 18.80
N ASP A 435 15.18 -5.68 19.49
CA ASP A 435 15.91 -6.95 19.36
C ASP A 435 16.11 -7.61 20.72
N LEU A 436 15.33 -8.65 21.01
CA LEU A 436 15.41 -9.40 22.28
C LEU A 436 16.74 -10.12 22.49
N THR A 437 17.53 -10.35 21.43
CA THR A 437 18.88 -10.92 21.61
C THR A 437 19.83 -9.94 22.29
N LYS A 438 19.49 -8.66 22.30
CA LYS A 438 20.30 -7.55 22.85
C LYS A 438 19.63 -6.83 24.02
N THR A 439 18.33 -6.93 24.16
CA THR A 439 17.53 -6.17 25.13
C THR A 439 17.00 -7.08 26.23
N ASP A 440 17.35 -6.78 27.50
CA ASP A 440 16.80 -7.44 28.68
C ASP A 440 15.28 -7.16 28.85
N SER A 441 14.55 -8.03 29.56
CA SER A 441 13.10 -7.95 29.73
C SER A 441 12.64 -6.63 30.35
N GLN A 442 13.37 -6.12 31.35
CA GLN A 442 13.09 -4.83 31.98
C GLN A 442 13.25 -3.66 31.00
N ASN A 443 14.29 -3.72 30.17
CA ASN A 443 14.57 -2.68 29.18
C ASN A 443 13.50 -2.68 28.09
N GLY A 444 13.05 -3.84 27.66
CA GLY A 444 11.96 -3.95 26.70
C GLY A 444 10.63 -3.40 27.24
N ASP A 445 10.32 -3.53 28.54
CA ASP A 445 9.10 -2.97 29.13
C ASP A 445 9.11 -1.44 29.00
N ILE A 446 10.20 -0.78 29.39
CA ILE A 446 10.36 0.68 29.30
C ILE A 446 10.23 1.15 27.85
N ILE A 447 10.84 0.44 26.89
CA ILE A 447 10.78 0.77 25.46
C ILE A 447 9.33 0.69 24.94
N ILE A 448 8.59 -0.36 25.29
CA ILE A 448 7.19 -0.51 24.86
C ILE A 448 6.29 0.54 25.51
N ARG A 449 6.51 0.89 26.78
CA ARG A 449 5.77 1.97 27.44
C ARG A 449 6.04 3.33 26.79
N GLY A 450 7.30 3.66 26.52
CA GLY A 450 7.67 4.87 25.79
C GLY A 450 7.01 4.95 24.42
N ALA A 451 6.96 3.82 23.70
CA ALA A 451 6.27 3.72 22.42
C ALA A 451 4.77 3.98 22.54
N LEU A 452 4.10 3.37 23.53
CA LEU A 452 2.67 3.59 23.80
C LEU A 452 2.36 5.04 24.17
N SER A 453 3.24 5.71 24.89
CA SER A 453 3.00 7.07 25.38
C SER A 453 3.30 8.16 24.34
N PHE A 454 4.26 7.96 23.43
CA PHE A 454 4.75 9.06 22.57
C PHE A 454 4.84 8.75 21.08
N THR A 455 5.18 7.52 20.67
CA THR A 455 5.61 7.25 19.28
C THR A 455 4.79 6.20 18.55
N MET A 456 3.67 5.74 19.12
CA MET A 456 2.90 4.63 18.53
C MET A 456 2.43 4.94 17.10
N ALA A 457 1.91 6.15 16.87
CA ALA A 457 1.53 6.60 15.53
C ALA A 457 2.73 6.67 14.59
N ASP A 458 3.88 7.18 15.05
CA ASP A 458 5.11 7.28 14.24
C ASP A 458 5.63 5.89 13.82
N LEU A 459 5.62 4.93 14.75
CA LEU A 459 6.00 3.55 14.50
C LEU A 459 5.05 2.86 13.52
N TYR A 460 3.75 3.16 13.59
CA TYR A 460 2.76 2.64 12.64
C TYR A 460 2.98 3.21 11.23
N ASN A 461 3.28 4.50 11.14
CA ASN A 461 3.35 5.26 9.91
C ASN A 461 4.67 5.08 9.14
N TYR A 462 5.80 5.09 9.87
CA TYR A 462 7.13 5.29 9.29
C TYR A 462 8.05 4.07 9.34
N VAL A 463 7.55 2.92 9.79
CA VAL A 463 8.38 1.70 9.98
C VAL A 463 7.65 0.48 9.42
N ASP A 464 8.39 -0.55 9.01
CA ASP A 464 7.78 -1.87 8.79
C ASP A 464 7.36 -2.49 10.14
N PRO A 465 6.05 -2.59 10.43
CA PRO A 465 5.58 -3.01 11.74
C PRO A 465 5.86 -4.50 12.03
N SER A 466 6.27 -5.29 11.04
CA SER A 466 6.61 -6.70 11.26
C SER A 466 7.75 -6.92 12.24
N LEU A 467 8.72 -6.00 12.31
CA LEU A 467 9.83 -6.08 13.26
C LEU A 467 9.35 -5.92 14.70
N ILE A 468 8.51 -4.92 14.94
CA ILE A 468 7.97 -4.60 16.27
C ILE A 468 7.00 -5.70 16.71
N VAL A 469 6.15 -6.19 15.81
CA VAL A 469 5.24 -7.30 16.10
C VAL A 469 6.02 -8.57 16.42
N SER A 470 7.09 -8.89 15.68
CA SER A 470 7.95 -10.04 15.99
C SER A 470 8.56 -9.93 17.38
N PHE A 471 9.11 -8.75 17.73
CA PHE A 471 9.64 -8.47 19.06
C PHE A 471 8.58 -8.70 20.15
N CYS A 472 7.38 -8.14 19.96
CA CYS A 472 6.26 -8.31 20.89
C CYS A 472 5.85 -9.77 21.06
N LEU A 473 5.69 -10.53 19.96
CA LEU A 473 5.29 -11.94 20.03
C LEU A 473 6.33 -12.83 20.71
N GLN A 474 7.61 -12.53 20.53
CA GLN A 474 8.68 -13.25 21.23
C GLN A 474 8.74 -12.86 22.72
N GLY A 475 8.52 -11.57 23.03
CA GLY A 475 8.61 -11.02 24.37
C GLY A 475 7.47 -11.45 25.31
N ILE A 476 6.39 -12.06 24.81
CA ILE A 476 5.28 -12.46 25.69
C ILE A 476 5.63 -13.60 26.65
N GLY A 477 6.65 -14.39 26.34
CA GLY A 477 7.17 -15.42 27.24
C GLY A 477 7.79 -14.85 28.51
N GLU A 478 8.21 -13.58 28.47
CA GLU A 478 8.85 -12.90 29.59
C GLU A 478 7.82 -12.23 30.50
N LYS A 479 7.90 -12.52 31.80
CA LYS A 479 6.87 -12.13 32.79
C LYS A 479 6.67 -10.61 32.84
N GLU A 480 7.76 -9.85 32.82
CA GLU A 480 7.76 -8.38 32.91
C GLU A 480 7.22 -7.71 31.63
N LEU A 481 7.51 -8.28 30.46
CA LEU A 481 7.09 -7.77 29.15
C LEU A 481 5.64 -8.12 28.80
N SER A 482 5.08 -9.18 29.39
CA SER A 482 3.79 -9.73 28.95
C SER A 482 2.64 -8.72 28.93
N SER A 483 2.52 -7.86 29.95
CA SER A 483 1.43 -6.86 30.04
C SER A 483 1.55 -5.70 29.04
N PRO A 484 2.66 -4.95 28.98
CA PRO A 484 2.81 -3.84 28.02
C PRO A 484 2.75 -4.33 26.57
N VAL A 485 3.29 -5.53 26.28
CA VAL A 485 3.24 -6.15 24.95
C VAL A 485 1.81 -6.48 24.54
N ARG A 486 0.99 -7.07 25.44
CA ARG A 486 -0.43 -7.32 25.16
C ARG A 486 -1.15 -6.03 24.82
N LEU A 487 -0.94 -4.97 25.61
CA LEU A 487 -1.56 -3.66 25.36
C LEU A 487 -1.10 -3.06 24.03
N PHE A 488 0.19 -3.11 23.74
CA PHE A 488 0.76 -2.63 22.48
C PHE A 488 0.15 -3.35 21.29
N LEU A 489 0.16 -4.68 21.29
CA LEU A 489 -0.41 -5.46 20.20
C LEU A 489 -1.92 -5.26 20.07
N ALA A 490 -2.65 -5.16 21.18
CA ALA A 490 -4.08 -4.90 21.15
C ALA A 490 -4.36 -3.54 20.46
N ASN A 491 -3.75 -2.46 20.92
CA ASN A 491 -3.90 -1.13 20.30
C ASN A 491 -3.48 -1.16 18.82
N PHE A 492 -2.34 -1.78 18.51
CA PHE A 492 -1.81 -1.85 17.16
C PHE A 492 -2.77 -2.58 16.21
N LEU A 493 -3.25 -3.76 16.62
CA LEU A 493 -4.15 -4.60 15.82
C LEU A 493 -5.57 -4.06 15.70
N LYS A 494 -5.96 -3.11 16.56
CA LYS A 494 -7.23 -2.38 16.47
C LYS A 494 -7.14 -1.22 15.50
N SER A 495 -6.01 -0.54 15.48
CA SER A 495 -5.77 0.65 14.65
C SER A 495 -5.30 0.30 13.23
N GLY A 496 -4.78 -0.90 12.96
CA GLY A 496 -4.31 -1.25 11.62
C GLY A 496 -4.40 -2.73 11.25
N PRO A 497 -4.22 -3.05 9.95
CA PRO A 497 -4.43 -4.39 9.42
C PRO A 497 -3.57 -5.44 10.14
N PRO A 498 -4.04 -6.70 10.25
CA PRO A 498 -3.27 -7.75 10.87
C PRO A 498 -1.98 -7.99 10.07
N ILE A 499 -0.85 -8.13 10.75
CA ILE A 499 0.45 -8.35 10.09
C ILE A 499 0.77 -9.84 10.12
N LEU A 500 0.89 -10.45 8.95
CA LEU A 500 1.13 -11.89 8.81
C LEU A 500 2.36 -12.22 7.95
N LYS A 501 3.16 -11.22 7.59
CA LYS A 501 4.41 -11.37 6.81
C LYS A 501 5.63 -11.71 7.68
N ASN A 502 6.76 -12.03 7.02
CA ASN A 502 8.09 -12.12 7.64
C ASN A 502 8.19 -13.10 8.83
N GLY A 503 7.55 -14.28 8.74
CA GLY A 503 7.61 -15.32 9.79
C GLY A 503 6.70 -15.08 10.99
N ILE A 504 5.89 -14.02 11.00
CA ILE A 504 4.92 -13.75 12.08
C ILE A 504 3.88 -14.87 12.20
N GLU A 505 3.47 -15.47 11.08
CA GLU A 505 2.58 -16.64 11.10
C GLU A 505 3.16 -17.77 11.97
N GLU A 506 4.44 -18.10 11.80
CA GLU A 506 5.11 -19.15 12.60
C GLU A 506 5.19 -18.78 14.08
N LEU A 507 5.43 -17.50 14.40
CA LEU A 507 5.44 -17.01 15.78
C LEU A 507 4.05 -17.10 16.41
N LEU A 508 2.98 -16.78 15.68
CA LEU A 508 1.60 -16.95 16.13
C LEU A 508 1.24 -18.42 16.33
N GLN A 509 1.74 -19.30 15.46
CA GLN A 509 1.60 -20.75 15.62
C GLN A 509 2.39 -21.31 16.81
N LYS A 510 3.37 -20.58 17.35
CA LYS A 510 4.06 -20.91 18.62
C LYS A 510 3.49 -20.17 19.84
N CYS A 511 2.72 -19.11 19.61
CA CYS A 511 2.10 -18.32 20.68
C CYS A 511 1.00 -19.12 21.39
N ASN A 512 1.04 -19.07 22.73
CA ASN A 512 0.09 -19.71 23.64
C ASN A 512 -0.70 -18.68 24.48
N ASP A 513 -0.52 -17.39 24.20
CA ASP A 513 -1.28 -16.33 24.86
C ASP A 513 -2.66 -16.17 24.21
N ILE A 514 -3.69 -16.57 24.95
CA ILE A 514 -5.07 -16.58 24.46
C ILE A 514 -5.58 -15.19 24.05
N PHE A 515 -5.06 -14.12 24.65
CA PHE A 515 -5.56 -12.76 24.41
C PHE A 515 -5.01 -12.21 23.10
N ILE A 516 -3.71 -12.40 22.84
CA ILE A 516 -3.12 -12.09 21.54
C ILE A 516 -3.84 -12.88 20.44
N ILE A 517 -4.07 -14.17 20.65
CA ILE A 517 -4.75 -15.01 19.65
C ILE A 517 -6.16 -14.46 19.37
N LEU A 518 -6.92 -14.08 20.41
CA LEU A 518 -8.25 -13.47 20.25
C LEU A 518 -8.19 -12.12 19.53
N ASP A 519 -7.20 -11.27 19.81
CA ASP A 519 -7.05 -9.96 19.17
C ASP A 519 -6.64 -10.10 17.70
N TYR A 520 -5.79 -11.07 17.36
CA TYR A 520 -5.48 -11.40 15.97
C TYR A 520 -6.69 -11.94 15.21
N ILE A 521 -7.48 -12.84 15.82
CA ILE A 521 -8.71 -13.33 15.19
C ILE A 521 -9.67 -12.17 14.92
N HIS A 522 -9.88 -11.29 15.90
CA HIS A 522 -10.74 -10.13 15.75
C HIS A 522 -10.22 -9.15 14.68
N SER A 523 -8.91 -8.91 14.64
CA SER A 523 -8.27 -8.08 13.61
C SER A 523 -8.47 -8.68 12.21
N ILE A 524 -8.32 -10.01 12.05
CA ILE A 524 -8.61 -10.71 10.79
C ILE A 524 -10.08 -10.58 10.37
N GLU A 525 -11.02 -10.64 11.32
CA GLU A 525 -12.46 -10.54 11.02
C GLU A 525 -12.90 -9.15 10.57
N THR A 526 -12.19 -8.12 11.06
CA THR A 526 -12.46 -6.72 10.71
C THR A 526 -11.67 -6.26 9.48
N GLU A 527 -10.81 -7.13 8.92
CA GLU A 527 -9.97 -6.82 7.77
C GLU A 527 -10.72 -7.07 6.45
N ASN A 528 -10.95 -6.00 5.70
CA ASN A 528 -11.68 -6.04 4.43
C ASN A 528 -10.76 -5.82 3.21
N ASN A 529 -9.49 -5.45 3.41
CA ASN A 529 -8.55 -5.05 2.36
C ASN A 529 -7.67 -6.21 1.85
N CYS A 530 -8.25 -7.40 1.70
CA CYS A 530 -7.59 -8.45 0.93
C CYS A 530 -7.55 -8.07 -0.55
N ASN A 531 -6.42 -8.30 -1.21
CA ASN A 531 -6.29 -7.94 -2.62
C ASN A 531 -6.72 -9.09 -3.55
N ARG A 532 -6.39 -10.32 -3.17
CA ARG A 532 -6.64 -11.54 -3.94
C ARG A 532 -7.41 -12.58 -3.14
N ALA A 533 -8.11 -13.47 -3.86
CA ALA A 533 -8.86 -14.55 -3.23
C ALA A 533 -7.97 -15.58 -2.53
N ASP A 534 -6.81 -15.92 -3.11
CA ASP A 534 -5.85 -16.85 -2.50
C ASP A 534 -5.26 -16.30 -1.19
N GLU A 535 -4.98 -14.99 -1.13
CA GLU A 535 -4.57 -14.28 0.08
C GLU A 535 -5.67 -14.35 1.15
N SER A 536 -6.92 -14.08 0.77
CA SER A 536 -8.06 -14.19 1.69
C SER A 536 -8.25 -15.63 2.21
N GLU A 537 -8.13 -16.64 1.36
CA GLU A 537 -8.22 -18.04 1.76
C GLU A 537 -7.11 -18.44 2.74
N LYS A 538 -5.87 -18.00 2.48
CA LYS A 538 -4.74 -18.21 3.41
C LYS A 538 -5.00 -17.55 4.76
N ILE A 539 -5.44 -16.29 4.79
CA ILE A 539 -5.77 -15.58 6.03
C ILE A 539 -6.88 -16.32 6.80
N LEU A 540 -7.93 -16.79 6.10
CA LEU A 540 -8.99 -17.60 6.71
C LEU A 540 -8.48 -18.95 7.23
N SER A 541 -7.50 -19.56 6.56
CA SER A 541 -6.86 -20.79 7.02
C SER A 541 -6.06 -20.57 8.32
N ILE A 542 -5.34 -19.45 8.42
CA ILE A 542 -4.64 -19.02 9.64
C ILE A 542 -5.65 -18.79 10.77
N ARG A 543 -6.74 -18.07 10.51
CA ARG A 543 -7.83 -17.90 11.49
C ARG A 543 -8.36 -19.23 12.00
N ARG A 544 -8.64 -20.20 11.12
CA ARG A 544 -9.10 -21.55 11.54
C ARG A 544 -8.06 -22.26 12.40
N SER A 545 -6.77 -22.09 12.12
CA SER A 545 -5.69 -22.65 12.93
C SER A 545 -5.64 -22.01 14.33
N LEU A 546 -5.75 -20.68 14.39
CA LEU A 546 -5.76 -19.93 15.65
C LEU A 546 -6.96 -20.29 16.54
N ILE A 547 -8.16 -20.44 15.95
CA ILE A 547 -9.36 -20.84 16.69
C ILE A 547 -9.19 -22.22 17.34
N LYS A 548 -8.53 -23.17 16.66
CA LYS A 548 -8.33 -24.53 17.20
C LYS A 548 -7.51 -24.55 18.49
N LYS A 549 -6.61 -23.59 18.67
CA LYS A 549 -5.76 -23.41 19.85
C LYS A 549 -6.48 -22.82 21.06
N LEU A 550 -7.60 -22.11 20.84
CA LEU A 550 -8.31 -21.47 21.93
C LEU A 550 -8.91 -22.54 22.87
N PRO A 551 -8.87 -22.32 24.20
CA PRO A 551 -9.50 -23.19 25.18
C PRO A 551 -11.02 -22.95 25.29
N PHE A 552 -11.66 -22.64 24.16
CA PHE A 552 -13.04 -22.22 24.07
C PHE A 552 -13.76 -23.00 22.97
N ILE A 553 -15.07 -23.14 23.12
CA ILE A 553 -15.97 -23.55 22.05
C ILE A 553 -16.35 -22.26 21.32
N CYS A 554 -15.99 -22.18 20.05
CA CYS A 554 -16.12 -20.97 19.25
C CYS A 554 -16.90 -21.25 17.97
N ASP A 555 -17.87 -20.38 17.67
CA ASP A 555 -18.71 -20.48 16.48
C ASP A 555 -18.79 -19.13 15.74
N GLY A 556 -19.10 -19.18 14.44
CA GLY A 556 -19.50 -18.01 13.66
C GLY A 556 -18.38 -17.15 13.04
N PHE A 557 -18.85 -16.07 12.39
CA PHE A 557 -18.09 -14.94 11.86
C PHE A 557 -19.00 -13.70 11.98
N PRO A 558 -18.79 -12.79 12.95
CA PRO A 558 -17.65 -12.70 13.88
C PRO A 558 -17.60 -13.86 14.90
N LEU A 559 -16.43 -14.06 15.52
CA LEU A 559 -16.19 -15.08 16.53
C LEU A 559 -17.11 -14.88 17.75
N VAL A 560 -17.87 -15.91 18.11
CA VAL A 560 -18.65 -15.97 19.36
C VAL A 560 -18.20 -17.16 20.19
N ILE A 561 -17.80 -16.89 21.44
CA ILE A 561 -17.47 -17.92 22.42
C ILE A 561 -18.76 -18.42 23.06
N THR A 562 -19.07 -19.70 22.87
CA THR A 562 -20.30 -20.34 23.35
C THR A 562 -20.08 -21.19 24.61
N GLY A 563 -18.83 -21.55 24.90
CA GLY A 563 -18.46 -22.31 26.09
C GLY A 563 -16.96 -22.45 26.28
N VAL A 564 -16.57 -23.18 27.32
CA VAL A 564 -15.17 -23.36 27.75
C VAL A 564 -14.72 -24.81 27.53
N SER A 565 -13.48 -25.01 27.08
CA SER A 565 -12.84 -26.32 26.92
C SER A 565 -11.56 -26.38 27.77
N PRO A 566 -11.64 -26.80 29.04
CA PRO A 566 -10.54 -26.70 29.99
C PRO A 566 -9.30 -27.53 29.60
N SER A 567 -9.49 -28.62 28.84
CA SER A 567 -8.42 -29.53 28.43
C SER A 567 -7.40 -28.92 27.47
N LYS A 568 -7.68 -27.73 26.91
CA LYS A 568 -6.82 -27.02 25.96
C LYS A 568 -6.07 -25.84 26.55
N ALA A 569 -6.19 -25.57 27.86
CA ALA A 569 -5.50 -24.46 28.50
C ALA A 569 -4.04 -24.82 28.80
N GLU A 570 -3.10 -24.25 28.03
CA GLU A 570 -1.67 -24.60 28.11
C GLU A 570 -0.89 -23.71 29.10
N SER A 571 -1.30 -22.47 29.34
CA SER A 571 -0.58 -21.53 30.23
C SER A 571 -1.26 -21.35 31.60
N PRO A 572 -0.52 -21.10 32.70
CA PRO A 572 -1.11 -20.91 34.03
C PRO A 572 -2.15 -19.78 34.09
N LEU A 573 -1.90 -18.68 33.37
CA LEU A 573 -2.84 -17.57 33.24
C LEU A 573 -4.10 -17.99 32.49
N SER A 574 -3.95 -18.71 31.37
CA SER A 574 -5.09 -19.22 30.62
C SER A 574 -5.93 -20.19 31.46
N SER A 575 -5.30 -21.10 32.20
CA SER A 575 -5.99 -22.06 33.08
C SER A 575 -6.76 -21.35 34.19
N LYS A 576 -6.17 -20.32 34.81
CA LYS A 576 -6.87 -19.49 35.81
C LYS A 576 -8.10 -18.82 35.21
N ILE A 577 -7.96 -18.17 34.05
CA ILE A 577 -9.06 -17.46 33.39
C ILE A 577 -10.16 -18.42 32.93
N VAL A 578 -9.79 -19.56 32.35
CA VAL A 578 -10.69 -20.65 31.93
C VAL A 578 -11.48 -21.21 33.12
N GLN A 579 -10.85 -21.39 34.28
CA GLN A 579 -11.53 -21.81 35.50
C GLN A 579 -12.54 -20.77 35.99
N LEU A 580 -12.17 -19.50 36.04
CA LEU A 580 -13.06 -18.41 36.42
C LEU A 580 -14.24 -18.28 35.44
N LEU A 581 -14.00 -18.40 34.13
CA LEU A 581 -15.05 -18.39 33.12
C LEU A 581 -15.98 -19.59 33.24
N SER A 582 -15.46 -20.76 33.57
CA SER A 582 -16.29 -21.97 33.71
C SER A 582 -17.37 -21.78 34.78
N SER A 583 -17.09 -21.05 35.87
CA SER A 583 -18.13 -20.73 36.86
C SER A 583 -19.20 -19.78 36.31
N VAL A 584 -18.78 -18.76 35.55
CA VAL A 584 -19.69 -17.78 34.93
C VAL A 584 -20.57 -18.43 33.86
N PHE A 585 -20.02 -19.32 33.02
CA PHE A 585 -20.79 -20.04 32.00
C PHE A 585 -21.79 -21.04 32.60
N ASN A 586 -21.42 -21.69 33.71
CA ASN A 586 -22.32 -22.64 34.38
C ASN A 586 -23.46 -21.92 35.13
N ASN A 587 -23.19 -20.75 35.71
CA ASN A 587 -24.17 -19.94 36.45
C ASN A 587 -24.13 -18.48 36.00
N PRO A 588 -24.73 -18.15 34.83
CA PRO A 588 -24.64 -16.83 34.21
C PRO A 588 -25.49 -15.79 34.96
N THR A 589 -24.96 -15.28 36.08
CA THR A 589 -25.59 -14.22 36.89
C THR A 589 -24.69 -12.98 36.99
N PRO A 590 -25.26 -11.76 37.10
CA PRO A 590 -24.49 -10.53 37.26
C PRO A 590 -23.55 -10.57 38.48
N THR A 591 -24.05 -11.09 39.60
CA THR A 591 -23.29 -11.19 40.85
C THR A 591 -22.09 -12.12 40.71
N GLU A 592 -22.28 -13.27 40.04
CA GLU A 592 -21.18 -14.20 39.78
C GLU A 592 -20.12 -13.56 38.86
N LEU A 593 -20.53 -12.90 37.77
CA LEU A 593 -19.58 -12.21 36.89
C LEU A 593 -18.75 -11.16 37.66
N ILE A 594 -19.40 -10.29 38.45
CA ILE A 594 -18.70 -9.25 39.22
C ILE A 594 -17.75 -9.88 40.26
N ASN A 595 -18.19 -10.93 40.94
CA ASN A 595 -17.34 -11.65 41.90
C ASN A 595 -16.08 -12.20 41.22
N GLN A 596 -16.23 -12.86 40.06
CA GLN A 596 -15.10 -13.42 39.33
C GLN A 596 -14.18 -12.33 38.74
N LEU A 597 -14.73 -11.21 38.26
CA LEU A 597 -13.94 -10.06 37.81
C LEU A 597 -13.10 -9.47 38.93
N ARG A 598 -13.66 -9.38 40.15
CA ARG A 598 -12.93 -8.89 41.34
C ARG A 598 -11.89 -9.91 41.82
N LEU A 599 -12.20 -11.21 41.80
CA LEU A 599 -11.26 -12.29 42.15
C LEU A 599 -10.08 -12.42 41.17
N ALA A 600 -10.28 -12.03 39.90
CA ALA A 600 -9.22 -11.99 38.90
C ALA A 600 -8.16 -10.91 39.20
N GLY A 601 -8.48 -9.91 40.03
CA GLY A 601 -7.60 -8.80 40.40
C GLY A 601 -7.17 -8.00 39.18
N THR A 602 -5.86 -7.84 38.99
CA THR A 602 -5.28 -7.15 37.82
C THR A 602 -5.58 -7.82 36.48
N ASN A 603 -6.05 -9.08 36.48
CA ASN A 603 -6.47 -9.80 35.27
C ASN A 603 -7.99 -9.69 35.01
N GLY A 604 -8.73 -8.89 35.77
CA GLY A 604 -10.17 -8.68 35.57
C GLY A 604 -10.51 -8.19 34.16
N GLY A 605 -9.71 -7.28 33.60
CA GLY A 605 -9.84 -6.86 32.20
C GLY A 605 -9.71 -8.01 31.21
N LEU A 606 -8.76 -8.94 31.43
CA LEU A 606 -8.57 -10.10 30.57
C LEU A 606 -9.77 -11.05 30.61
N LEU A 607 -10.39 -11.25 31.78
CA LEU A 607 -11.64 -11.99 31.90
C LEU A 607 -12.77 -11.29 31.13
N LEU A 608 -12.90 -9.97 31.30
CA LEU A 608 -13.88 -9.14 30.60
C LEU A 608 -13.72 -9.20 29.08
N ARG A 609 -12.49 -9.23 28.58
CA ARG A 609 -12.17 -9.38 27.14
C ARG A 609 -12.76 -10.65 26.54
N VAL A 610 -12.77 -11.75 27.29
CA VAL A 610 -13.38 -13.02 26.85
C VAL A 610 -14.90 -12.94 26.94
N VAL A 611 -15.44 -12.36 28.02
CA VAL A 611 -16.89 -12.14 28.19
C VAL A 611 -17.45 -11.28 27.06
N ALA A 612 -16.74 -10.21 26.67
CA ALA A 612 -17.14 -9.33 25.57
C ALA A 612 -17.23 -10.03 24.21
N SER A 613 -16.50 -11.13 24.01
CA SER A 613 -16.55 -11.98 22.80
C SER A 613 -17.40 -13.25 22.98
N SER A 614 -18.16 -13.36 24.06
CA SER A 614 -18.97 -14.55 24.35
C SER A 614 -20.46 -14.31 24.13
N ASN A 615 -21.22 -15.41 24.04
CA ASN A 615 -22.69 -15.35 24.04
C ASN A 615 -23.28 -14.83 25.36
N LEU A 616 -22.52 -14.81 26.46
CA LEU A 616 -22.98 -14.30 27.76
C LEU A 616 -23.43 -12.84 27.67
N ILE A 617 -22.76 -12.05 26.82
CA ILE A 617 -23.05 -10.62 26.66
C ILE A 617 -24.41 -10.38 25.98
N GLN A 618 -25.04 -11.42 25.41
CA GLN A 618 -26.43 -11.33 24.90
C GLN A 618 -27.45 -11.20 26.03
N HIS A 619 -27.10 -11.54 27.27
CA HIS A 619 -27.98 -11.33 28.42
C HIS A 619 -27.85 -9.90 28.96
N ALA A 620 -28.93 -9.12 28.89
CA ALA A 620 -28.95 -7.71 29.29
C ALA A 620 -28.39 -7.45 30.70
N ASN A 621 -28.70 -8.33 31.67
CA ASN A 621 -28.20 -8.19 33.04
C ASN A 621 -26.67 -8.40 33.14
N ILE A 622 -26.10 -9.28 32.31
CA ILE A 622 -24.66 -9.53 32.25
C ILE A 622 -23.97 -8.37 31.53
N ALA A 623 -24.55 -7.90 30.43
CA ALA A 623 -24.08 -6.71 29.71
C ALA A 623 -24.03 -5.48 30.62
N ASN A 624 -25.08 -5.24 31.41
CA ASN A 624 -25.09 -4.18 32.43
C ASN A 624 -23.95 -4.33 33.43
N ALA A 625 -23.77 -5.52 34.01
CA ALA A 625 -22.69 -5.76 34.97
C ALA A 625 -21.29 -5.57 34.38
N ALA A 626 -21.07 -6.00 33.14
CA ALA A 626 -19.82 -5.79 32.40
C ALA A 626 -19.54 -4.30 32.17
N VAL A 627 -20.57 -3.53 31.80
CA VAL A 627 -20.47 -2.08 31.61
C VAL A 627 -20.24 -1.36 32.93
N ASP A 628 -20.97 -1.72 33.99
CA ASP A 628 -20.81 -1.12 35.32
C ASP A 628 -19.39 -1.35 35.86
N TYR A 629 -18.85 -2.56 35.74
CA TYR A 629 -17.46 -2.84 36.09
C TYR A 629 -16.47 -2.01 35.26
N THR A 630 -16.70 -1.89 33.94
CA THR A 630 -15.84 -1.06 33.08
C THR A 630 -15.92 0.41 33.49
N CYS A 631 -17.11 0.91 33.83
CA CYS A 631 -17.30 2.27 34.32
C CYS A 631 -16.57 2.49 35.64
N GLU A 632 -16.64 1.54 36.58
CA GLU A 632 -15.88 1.58 37.83
C GLU A 632 -14.38 1.75 37.55
N VAL A 633 -13.81 0.94 36.65
CA VAL A 633 -12.38 0.99 36.30
C VAL A 633 -11.94 2.33 35.71
N PHE A 634 -12.77 2.94 34.86
CA PHE A 634 -12.46 4.24 34.25
C PHE A 634 -12.72 5.43 35.18
N ASN A 635 -13.63 5.29 36.14
CA ASN A 635 -13.95 6.32 37.14
C ASN A 635 -13.04 6.26 38.37
N VAL A 636 -12.16 5.25 38.51
CA VAL A 636 -11.13 5.28 39.55
C VAL A 636 -10.24 6.50 39.27
N ASN A 637 -10.39 7.53 40.11
CA ASN A 637 -9.50 8.69 40.12
C ASN A 637 -8.07 8.19 40.34
N ASN A 638 -7.31 8.00 39.26
CA ASN A 638 -5.85 7.92 39.32
C ASN A 638 -5.26 9.33 39.55
N GLU A 639 -5.91 10.14 40.41
CA GLU A 639 -5.32 11.30 41.08
C GLU A 639 -4.64 10.87 42.40
N GLY A 640 -4.24 9.60 42.50
CA GLY A 640 -3.29 9.19 43.50
C GLY A 640 -1.91 9.68 43.08
N ASN A 641 -1.52 10.87 43.55
CA ASN A 641 -0.15 11.32 43.84
C ASN A 641 0.98 10.38 43.35
N SER A 642 1.11 10.17 42.04
CA SER A 642 2.42 9.87 41.49
C SER A 642 3.09 11.23 41.45
N SER A 643 4.01 11.43 42.39
CA SER A 643 5.08 12.40 42.20
C SER A 643 5.47 12.41 40.73
N SER A 644 5.65 13.61 40.18
CA SER A 644 6.06 13.99 38.83
C SER A 644 7.29 13.25 38.23
N LEU A 645 7.38 11.92 38.33
CA LEU A 645 8.62 11.16 38.20
C LEU A 645 8.55 9.99 37.21
N ASP A 646 7.39 9.61 36.66
CA ASP A 646 7.32 8.48 35.72
C ASP A 646 6.70 8.90 34.37
N ALA A 647 7.56 9.37 33.47
CA ALA A 647 7.17 9.90 32.16
C ALA A 647 6.46 8.88 31.24
N PHE A 648 6.56 7.58 31.56
CA PHE A 648 5.98 6.47 30.79
C PHE A 648 4.91 5.68 31.57
N PHE A 649 4.23 6.33 32.53
CA PHE A 649 3.17 5.70 33.31
C PHE A 649 1.97 5.31 32.42
N ILE A 650 1.58 4.03 32.48
CA ILE A 650 0.36 3.52 31.85
C ILE A 650 -0.75 3.46 32.88
N SER A 651 -1.78 4.29 32.69
CA SER A 651 -2.93 4.33 33.57
C SER A 651 -3.82 3.08 33.42
N SER A 652 -4.57 2.74 34.48
CA SER A 652 -5.56 1.64 34.40
C SER A 652 -6.61 1.84 33.28
N PRO A 653 -7.19 3.05 33.07
CA PRO A 653 -8.04 3.34 31.91
C PRO A 653 -7.37 3.04 30.56
N THR A 654 -6.10 3.43 30.39
CA THR A 654 -5.34 3.16 29.15
C THR A 654 -5.22 1.66 28.88
N LEU A 655 -4.96 0.86 29.93
CA LEU A 655 -4.85 -0.60 29.81
C LEU A 655 -6.18 -1.27 29.46
N HIS A 656 -7.31 -0.72 29.92
CA HIS A 656 -8.64 -1.27 29.68
C HIS A 656 -9.32 -0.72 28.43
N LEU A 657 -8.77 0.32 27.80
CA LEU A 657 -9.35 0.93 26.59
C LEU A 657 -9.57 -0.07 25.44
N PRO A 658 -8.60 -0.93 25.06
CA PRO A 658 -8.83 -1.97 24.05
C PRO A 658 -10.02 -2.87 24.38
N ILE A 659 -10.17 -3.21 25.65
CA ILE A 659 -11.19 -4.16 26.12
C ILE A 659 -12.56 -3.49 26.08
N ALA A 660 -12.64 -2.24 26.53
CA ALA A 660 -13.85 -1.43 26.49
C ALA A 660 -14.33 -1.18 25.05
N GLN A 661 -13.42 -0.92 24.11
CA GLN A 661 -13.76 -0.76 22.69
C GLN A 661 -14.38 -2.05 22.09
N ILE A 662 -13.91 -3.24 22.48
CA ILE A 662 -14.48 -4.52 22.01
C ILE A 662 -15.86 -4.75 22.63
N LEU A 663 -15.99 -4.47 23.93
CA LEU A 663 -17.28 -4.52 24.62
C LEU A 663 -18.29 -3.57 23.95
N LEU A 664 -17.88 -2.34 23.64
CA LEU A 664 -18.69 -1.35 22.93
C LEU A 664 -19.17 -1.89 21.57
N GLU A 665 -18.29 -2.50 20.79
CA GLU A 665 -18.65 -3.10 19.50
C GLU A 665 -19.73 -4.17 19.67
N SER A 666 -19.54 -5.09 20.62
CA SER A 666 -20.49 -6.16 20.91
C SER A 666 -21.86 -5.60 21.35
N LEU A 667 -21.88 -4.58 22.22
CA LEU A 667 -23.11 -3.94 22.68
C LEU A 667 -23.88 -3.28 21.53
N ILE A 668 -23.17 -2.60 20.62
CA ILE A 668 -23.79 -1.97 19.44
C ILE A 668 -24.38 -3.03 18.52
N ARG A 669 -23.64 -4.12 18.22
CA ARG A 669 -24.13 -5.21 17.36
C ARG A 669 -25.36 -5.94 17.93
N ILE A 670 -25.45 -6.05 19.25
CA ILE A 670 -26.58 -6.70 19.94
C ILE A 670 -27.80 -5.77 20.06
N GLY A 671 -27.60 -4.45 19.96
CA GLY A 671 -28.66 -3.45 20.12
C GLY A 671 -28.87 -2.97 21.56
N PHE A 672 -27.86 -3.12 22.43
CA PHE A 672 -27.87 -2.58 23.79
C PHE A 672 -27.39 -1.12 23.80
N GLU A 673 -28.22 -0.24 23.23
CA GLU A 673 -27.88 1.15 22.94
C GLU A 673 -27.54 1.96 24.20
N ASP A 674 -28.36 1.90 25.26
CA ASP A 674 -28.11 2.70 26.48
C ASP A 674 -26.81 2.28 27.18
N GLN A 675 -26.50 0.98 27.18
CA GLN A 675 -25.24 0.43 27.69
C GLN A 675 -24.05 0.90 26.85
N ALA A 676 -24.18 0.86 25.52
CA ALA A 676 -23.16 1.34 24.60
C ALA A 676 -22.89 2.83 24.78
N LEU A 677 -23.93 3.67 24.90
CA LEU A 677 -23.80 5.11 25.12
C LEU A 677 -23.14 5.43 26.47
N ARG A 678 -23.55 4.74 27.55
CA ARG A 678 -22.90 4.89 28.87
C ARG A 678 -21.41 4.56 28.79
N LEU A 679 -21.07 3.44 28.18
CA LEU A 679 -19.67 3.04 28.01
C LEU A 679 -18.89 4.05 27.16
N LEU A 680 -19.48 4.50 26.04
CA LEU A 680 -18.89 5.46 25.12
C LEU A 680 -18.55 6.78 25.82
N HIS A 681 -19.48 7.32 26.62
CA HIS A 681 -19.24 8.55 27.39
C HIS A 681 -18.08 8.42 28.38
N VAL A 682 -17.95 7.25 29.03
CA VAL A 682 -16.90 7.02 30.03
C VAL A 682 -15.52 6.84 29.38
N ILE A 683 -15.43 6.25 28.20
CA ILE A 683 -14.15 6.06 27.51
C ILE A 683 -13.67 7.31 26.75
N THR A 684 -14.57 8.25 26.41
CA THR A 684 -14.24 9.47 25.63
C THR A 684 -13.00 10.23 26.12
N PRO A 685 -12.84 10.54 27.42
CA PRO A 685 -11.68 11.31 27.88
C PRO A 685 -10.36 10.56 27.69
N THR A 686 -10.39 9.22 27.71
CA THR A 686 -9.20 8.39 27.47
C THR A 686 -8.93 8.29 25.97
N LEU A 687 -9.97 8.13 25.13
CA LEU A 687 -9.86 8.14 23.67
C LEU A 687 -9.28 9.46 23.13
N GLN A 688 -9.69 10.59 23.68
CA GLN A 688 -9.19 11.90 23.25
C GLN A 688 -7.71 12.13 23.58
N LYS A 689 -7.15 11.35 24.50
CA LYS A 689 -5.71 11.34 24.84
C LYS A 689 -4.93 10.24 24.13
N ASP A 690 -5.62 9.32 23.45
CA ASP A 690 -4.98 8.22 22.73
C ASP A 690 -4.24 8.73 21.48
N LEU A 691 -3.21 8.00 21.06
CA LEU A 691 -2.40 8.39 19.90
C LEU A 691 -3.02 7.96 18.56
N MET A 692 -3.92 6.98 18.55
CA MET A 692 -4.50 6.42 17.33
C MET A 692 -6.04 6.25 17.34
N PRO A 693 -6.82 7.22 17.85
CA PRO A 693 -8.28 7.08 17.93
C PRO A 693 -8.96 7.08 16.56
N LEU A 694 -8.50 7.85 15.56
CA LEU A 694 -9.14 7.88 14.24
C LEU A 694 -8.93 6.58 13.47
N HIS A 695 -7.74 5.98 13.53
CA HIS A 695 -7.42 4.68 12.95
C HIS A 695 -8.36 3.59 13.46
N TRP A 696 -8.63 3.57 14.77
CA TRP A 696 -9.63 2.68 15.33
C TRP A 696 -11.03 2.99 14.77
N LEU A 697 -11.44 4.27 14.75
CA LEU A 697 -12.77 4.68 14.30
C LEU A 697 -13.04 4.33 12.82
N ILE A 698 -12.11 4.61 11.92
CA ILE A 698 -12.28 4.33 10.48
C ILE A 698 -12.39 2.84 10.17
N ARG A 699 -11.88 1.98 11.07
CA ARG A 699 -12.00 0.54 10.92
C ARG A 699 -13.29 -0.01 11.52
N ILE A 700 -13.68 0.47 12.70
CA ILE A 700 -14.85 -0.06 13.39
C ILE A 700 -16.16 0.46 12.79
N LEU A 701 -16.23 1.75 12.44
CA LEU A 701 -17.46 2.41 11.99
C LEU A 701 -18.07 1.76 10.74
N PRO A 702 -17.30 1.41 9.67
CA PRO A 702 -17.87 0.70 8.52
C PRO A 702 -18.52 -0.63 8.91
N ASN A 703 -17.89 -1.37 9.83
CA ASN A 703 -18.30 -2.70 10.26
C ASN A 703 -19.54 -2.68 11.17
N ILE A 704 -19.75 -1.61 11.94
CA ILE A 704 -20.94 -1.44 12.80
C ILE A 704 -22.01 -0.52 12.22
N SER A 705 -21.76 0.08 11.05
CA SER A 705 -22.62 1.10 10.45
C SER A 705 -24.12 0.72 10.46
N GLN A 706 -24.48 -0.47 10.01
CA GLN A 706 -25.88 -0.91 9.97
C GLN A 706 -26.58 -0.99 11.35
N PHE A 707 -25.81 -1.05 12.45
CA PHE A 707 -26.33 -1.17 13.82
C PHE A 707 -26.34 0.17 14.58
N LEU A 708 -25.76 1.24 14.01
CA LEU A 708 -25.69 2.54 14.67
C LEU A 708 -27.05 3.25 14.67
N SER A 709 -27.52 3.62 15.86
CA SER A 709 -28.65 4.53 16.05
C SER A 709 -28.24 5.98 15.80
N GLN A 710 -29.23 6.87 15.60
CA GLN A 710 -28.97 8.30 15.47
C GLN A 710 -28.29 8.89 16.72
N ARG A 711 -28.65 8.44 17.93
CA ARG A 711 -28.01 8.89 19.18
C ARG A 711 -26.55 8.46 19.23
N SER A 712 -26.26 7.23 18.85
CA SER A 712 -24.89 6.71 18.78
C SER A 712 -24.04 7.51 17.79
N CYS A 713 -24.60 7.80 16.61
CA CYS A 713 -23.93 8.63 15.60
C CYS A 713 -23.57 10.02 16.13
N VAL A 714 -24.49 10.69 16.84
CA VAL A 714 -24.24 12.01 17.43
C VAL A 714 -23.13 11.95 18.48
N THR A 715 -23.12 10.93 19.34
CA THR A 715 -22.08 10.77 20.36
C THR A 715 -20.71 10.50 19.73
N PHE A 716 -20.62 9.60 18.74
CA PHE A 716 -19.36 9.37 18.00
C PHE A 716 -18.89 10.63 17.28
N ALA A 717 -19.79 11.40 16.66
CA ALA A 717 -19.42 12.65 16.00
C ALA A 717 -18.83 13.66 16.98
N SER A 718 -19.42 13.80 18.17
CA SER A 718 -18.88 14.65 19.25
C SER A 718 -17.52 14.19 19.74
N ILE A 719 -17.24 12.88 19.74
CA ILE A 719 -15.91 12.36 20.09
C ILE A 719 -14.90 12.77 19.02
N VAL A 720 -15.23 12.55 17.75
CA VAL A 720 -14.37 12.90 16.61
C VAL A 720 -14.05 14.39 16.60
N GLU A 721 -15.04 15.25 16.81
CA GLU A 721 -14.86 16.71 16.90
C GLU A 721 -14.05 17.15 18.13
N GLY A 722 -13.92 16.28 19.15
CA GLY A 722 -13.08 16.53 20.32
C GLY A 722 -11.65 16.01 20.19
N LEU A 723 -11.25 15.45 19.04
CA LEU A 723 -9.88 15.00 18.80
C LEU A 723 -9.00 16.17 18.36
N ASN A 724 -7.75 16.22 18.85
CA ASN A 724 -6.82 17.35 18.63
C ASN A 724 -6.59 17.71 17.15
N ASN A 725 -6.75 16.75 16.24
CA ASN A 725 -6.46 16.91 14.81
C ASN A 725 -7.72 17.13 13.94
N VAL A 726 -8.91 17.22 14.56
CA VAL A 726 -10.18 17.40 13.85
C VAL A 726 -10.90 18.61 14.43
N ARG A 727 -10.87 19.74 13.70
CA ARG A 727 -11.55 20.96 14.15
C ARG A 727 -13.07 20.84 14.08
N ASP A 728 -13.58 20.39 12.94
CA ASP A 728 -15.01 20.20 12.69
C ASP A 728 -15.20 19.02 11.74
N LEU A 729 -16.21 18.20 11.99
CA LEU A 729 -16.61 17.15 11.07
C LEU A 729 -17.46 17.79 9.94
N PRO A 730 -17.05 17.73 8.66
CA PRO A 730 -17.79 18.39 7.58
C PRO A 730 -19.22 17.88 7.48
N LYS A 731 -20.22 18.78 7.43
CA LYS A 731 -21.66 18.46 7.41
C LYS A 731 -22.38 19.15 6.26
N GLY A 732 -23.58 18.67 5.92
CA GLY A 732 -24.48 19.30 4.95
C GLY A 732 -24.04 19.16 3.49
N ASN A 733 -24.65 19.95 2.60
CA ASN A 733 -24.52 19.80 1.14
C ASN A 733 -23.10 20.04 0.59
N SER A 734 -22.23 20.73 1.34
CA SER A 734 -20.83 20.97 0.95
C SER A 734 -19.87 19.90 1.47
N ARG A 735 -20.32 18.96 2.31
CA ARG A 735 -19.48 17.92 2.94
C ARG A 735 -18.56 17.22 1.95
N THR A 736 -19.12 16.63 0.89
CA THR A 736 -18.35 15.92 -0.14
C THR A 736 -17.31 16.80 -0.77
N ARG A 737 -17.69 18.03 -1.09
CA ARG A 737 -16.80 19.00 -1.73
C ARG A 737 -15.62 19.33 -0.82
N THR A 738 -15.88 19.68 0.44
CA THR A 738 -14.83 19.98 1.43
C THR A 738 -13.86 18.82 1.62
N ILE A 739 -14.37 17.60 1.75
CA ILE A 739 -13.54 16.39 1.96
C ILE A 739 -12.70 16.09 0.70
N ILE A 740 -13.34 16.02 -0.46
CA ILE A 740 -12.66 15.67 -1.71
C ILE A 740 -11.67 16.75 -2.14
N GLU A 741 -12.02 18.03 -2.04
CA GLU A 741 -11.08 19.13 -2.31
C GLU A 741 -9.91 19.09 -1.33
N GLY A 742 -10.15 18.79 -0.05
CA GLY A 742 -9.08 18.60 0.93
C GLY A 742 -8.11 17.45 0.56
N MET A 743 -8.65 16.31 0.13
CA MET A 743 -7.86 15.18 -0.37
C MET A 743 -7.07 15.55 -1.64
N VAL A 744 -7.72 16.14 -2.64
CA VAL A 744 -7.08 16.51 -3.92
C VAL A 744 -6.02 17.59 -3.73
N ASN A 745 -6.27 18.58 -2.87
CA ASN A 745 -5.29 19.62 -2.55
C ASN A 745 -4.06 19.02 -1.85
N SER A 746 -4.23 18.02 -0.99
CA SER A 746 -3.10 17.30 -0.38
C SER A 746 -2.32 16.48 -1.43
N LEU A 747 -2.98 15.81 -2.36
CA LEU A 747 -2.31 15.07 -3.45
C LEU A 747 -1.47 15.97 -4.37
N ASN A 748 -1.92 17.21 -4.56
CA ASN A 748 -1.24 18.21 -5.39
C ASN A 748 -0.28 19.10 -4.59
N SER A 749 -0.22 18.94 -3.27
CA SER A 749 0.67 19.74 -2.43
C SER A 749 2.12 19.49 -2.85
N THR A 750 2.86 20.58 -3.06
CA THR A 750 4.30 20.56 -3.30
C THR A 750 5.09 20.78 -2.02
N ILE A 751 4.40 20.91 -0.88
CA ILE A 751 4.96 21.19 0.44
C ILE A 751 4.73 19.96 1.32
N VAL A 752 5.77 19.57 2.07
CA VAL A 752 5.68 18.54 3.09
C VAL A 752 4.96 19.11 4.30
N ASP A 753 3.83 18.50 4.65
CA ASP A 753 3.00 18.83 5.80
C ASP A 753 3.83 18.95 7.11
N ASP A 754 3.71 20.08 7.82
CA ASP A 754 4.39 20.36 9.08
C ASP A 754 4.07 19.34 10.19
N PHE A 755 4.96 19.22 11.20
CA PHE A 755 4.87 18.33 12.39
C PHE A 755 3.52 18.32 13.12
N GLN A 756 2.70 19.36 12.96
CA GLN A 756 1.42 19.52 13.66
C GLN A 756 0.19 19.14 12.82
N SER A 757 0.34 18.97 11.50
CA SER A 757 -0.82 19.01 10.60
C SER A 757 -1.51 17.66 10.39
N SER A 758 -0.87 16.53 10.73
CA SER A 758 -1.41 15.19 10.49
C SER A 758 -1.41 14.26 11.73
N GLY A 759 -0.51 14.48 12.70
CA GLY A 759 -0.49 13.97 14.08
C GLY A 759 -0.55 12.45 14.26
N GLU A 760 -1.68 11.86 13.88
CA GLU A 760 -1.96 10.42 13.86
C GLU A 760 -1.65 9.79 12.49
N PHE A 761 -1.81 10.53 11.40
CA PHE A 761 -1.55 10.08 10.02
C PHE A 761 -0.26 10.66 9.46
N ARG A 762 0.26 10.10 8.36
CA ARG A 762 1.50 10.59 7.73
C ARG A 762 1.34 11.93 7.03
N ASN A 763 0.17 12.16 6.48
CA ASN A 763 -0.13 13.27 5.61
C ASN A 763 -1.61 13.66 5.73
N LYS A 764 -1.91 14.87 5.26
CA LYS A 764 -3.27 15.41 5.28
C LYS A 764 -4.24 14.63 4.40
N TYR A 765 -3.78 13.92 3.37
CA TYR A 765 -4.63 13.08 2.53
C TYR A 765 -5.29 11.96 3.34
N GLU A 766 -4.47 11.20 4.07
CA GLU A 766 -4.93 10.10 4.94
C GLU A 766 -5.84 10.63 6.06
N LEU A 767 -5.50 11.77 6.67
CA LEU A 767 -6.35 12.42 7.66
C LEU A 767 -7.71 12.83 7.07
N MET A 768 -7.72 13.49 5.90
CA MET A 768 -8.97 13.91 5.24
C MET A 768 -9.81 12.73 4.80
N HIS A 769 -9.18 11.64 4.35
CA HIS A 769 -9.86 10.39 4.06
C HIS A 769 -10.52 9.81 5.31
N ALA A 770 -9.80 9.77 6.44
CA ALA A 770 -10.33 9.29 7.71
C ALA A 770 -11.50 10.15 8.23
N ILE A 771 -11.37 11.48 8.19
CA ILE A 771 -12.45 12.43 8.49
C ILE A 771 -13.64 12.19 7.55
N GLY A 772 -13.37 11.88 6.28
CA GLY A 772 -14.37 11.53 5.30
C GLY A 772 -15.19 10.31 5.70
N VAL A 773 -14.52 9.19 6.03
CA VAL A 773 -15.18 7.95 6.47
C VAL A 773 -16.07 8.21 7.68
N CYS A 774 -15.52 8.88 8.71
CA CYS A 774 -16.29 9.26 9.90
C CYS A 774 -17.49 10.13 9.53
N SER A 775 -17.31 11.16 8.69
CA SER A 775 -18.39 12.07 8.35
C SER A 775 -19.53 11.40 7.58
N PHE A 776 -19.22 10.53 6.61
CA PHE A 776 -20.25 9.84 5.84
C PHE A 776 -21.03 8.82 6.67
N ILE A 777 -20.37 8.12 7.61
CA ILE A 777 -21.04 7.11 8.44
C ILE A 777 -21.86 7.74 9.56
N LEU A 778 -21.36 8.83 10.18
CA LEU A 778 -21.95 9.45 11.36
C LEU A 778 -23.00 10.52 11.03
N ASN A 779 -22.86 11.25 9.92
CA ASN A 779 -23.84 12.26 9.50
C ASN A 779 -24.78 11.69 8.42
N ARG A 780 -25.65 10.75 8.81
CA ARG A 780 -26.53 10.10 7.84
C ARG A 780 -27.66 11.01 7.36
N THR A 781 -27.76 11.17 6.05
CA THR A 781 -28.80 11.89 5.32
C THR A 781 -29.66 10.95 4.45
N GLY A 782 -29.23 9.70 4.25
CA GLY A 782 -29.81 8.77 3.27
C GLY A 782 -29.50 9.13 1.81
N LYS A 783 -28.62 10.12 1.59
CA LYS A 783 -28.18 10.62 0.27
C LYS A 783 -26.66 10.61 0.13
N GLU A 784 -25.96 9.92 1.02
CA GLU A 784 -24.50 9.86 1.11
C GLU A 784 -23.87 9.46 -0.22
N ILE A 785 -24.41 8.40 -0.85
CA ILE A 785 -23.90 7.90 -2.11
C ILE A 785 -24.21 8.86 -3.26
N ASP A 786 -25.37 9.53 -3.25
CA ASP A 786 -25.70 10.54 -4.26
C ASP A 786 -24.77 11.75 -4.15
N GLU A 787 -24.41 12.13 -2.92
CA GLU A 787 -23.44 13.18 -2.65
C GLU A 787 -22.04 12.76 -3.15
N LEU A 788 -21.58 11.53 -2.88
CA LEU A 788 -20.27 11.02 -3.34
C LEU A 788 -20.16 10.94 -4.86
N ILE A 789 -21.26 10.66 -5.56
CA ILE A 789 -21.29 10.56 -7.03
C ILE A 789 -21.33 11.95 -7.69
N SER A 790 -21.52 13.03 -6.94
CA SER A 790 -21.59 14.39 -7.49
C SER A 790 -20.43 14.80 -8.42
N PRO A 791 -19.14 14.41 -8.19
CA PRO A 791 -18.07 14.71 -9.14
C PRO A 791 -18.28 14.07 -10.52
N VAL A 792 -18.98 12.93 -10.57
CA VAL A 792 -19.30 12.21 -11.82
C VAL A 792 -20.58 12.75 -12.46
N LYS A 793 -21.62 13.01 -11.66
CA LYS A 793 -22.98 13.34 -12.14
C LYS A 793 -23.19 14.82 -12.44
N ASP A 794 -22.68 15.72 -11.59
CA ASP A 794 -22.96 17.15 -11.68
C ASP A 794 -21.97 17.88 -12.58
N LEU A 795 -22.15 17.76 -13.91
CA LEU A 795 -21.27 18.37 -14.89
C LEU A 795 -21.25 19.91 -14.85
N LEU A 796 -22.26 20.55 -14.23
CA LEU A 796 -22.36 22.01 -14.15
C LEU A 796 -21.51 22.59 -13.02
N SER A 797 -21.34 21.85 -11.93
CA SER A 797 -20.44 22.26 -10.85
C SER A 797 -18.97 22.17 -11.26
N PHE A 798 -18.21 23.20 -10.89
CA PHE A 798 -16.76 23.21 -11.03
C PHE A 798 -16.10 22.32 -9.96
N TRP A 799 -15.31 21.36 -10.43
CA TRP A 799 -14.46 20.47 -9.61
C TRP A 799 -12.99 20.63 -10.03
N PRO A 800 -12.09 21.07 -9.14
CA PRO A 800 -10.68 21.22 -9.47
C PRO A 800 -10.04 19.85 -9.71
N ASN A 801 -9.39 19.66 -10.86
CA ASN A 801 -8.85 18.35 -11.27
C ASN A 801 -9.89 17.21 -11.09
N ARG A 802 -11.00 17.31 -11.83
CA ARG A 802 -12.17 16.45 -11.69
C ARG A 802 -11.87 14.95 -11.68
N LEU A 803 -10.90 14.47 -12.46
CA LEU A 803 -10.49 13.06 -12.45
C LEU A 803 -9.87 12.65 -11.11
N ALA A 804 -9.06 13.51 -10.49
CA ALA A 804 -8.56 13.27 -9.14
C ALA A 804 -9.71 13.27 -8.12
N CYS A 805 -10.68 14.19 -8.23
CA CYS A 805 -11.87 14.18 -7.38
C CYS A 805 -12.66 12.87 -7.49
N ILE A 806 -12.80 12.33 -8.70
CA ILE A 806 -13.48 11.06 -8.97
C ILE A 806 -12.72 9.90 -8.32
N SER A 807 -11.38 9.90 -8.40
CA SER A 807 -10.56 8.88 -7.75
C SER A 807 -10.69 8.93 -6.23
N CYS A 808 -10.60 10.12 -5.61
CA CYS A 808 -10.79 10.30 -4.18
C CYS A 808 -12.19 9.89 -3.72
N SER A 809 -13.23 10.22 -4.50
CA SER A 809 -14.61 9.79 -4.23
C SER A 809 -14.75 8.27 -4.25
N SER A 810 -14.14 7.62 -5.25
CA SER A 810 -14.18 6.17 -5.40
C SER A 810 -13.44 5.47 -4.25
N GLU A 811 -12.25 5.95 -3.88
CA GLU A 811 -11.49 5.43 -2.74
C GLU A 811 -12.24 5.60 -1.42
N LEU A 812 -12.83 6.78 -1.19
CA LEU A 812 -13.63 7.03 0.00
C LEU A 812 -14.86 6.11 0.06
N ALA A 813 -15.55 5.90 -1.06
CA ALA A 813 -16.68 4.97 -1.14
C ALA A 813 -16.27 3.53 -0.82
N CYS A 814 -15.08 3.11 -1.26
CA CYS A 814 -14.52 1.79 -0.95
C CYS A 814 -14.21 1.58 0.55
N SER A 815 -13.96 2.66 1.29
CA SER A 815 -13.67 2.65 2.73
C SER A 815 -14.91 2.73 3.62
N LEU A 816 -16.10 2.87 3.04
CA LEU A 816 -17.38 2.78 3.76
C LEU A 816 -17.80 1.31 3.97
N SER A 817 -19.04 1.09 4.41
CA SER A 817 -19.57 -0.27 4.53
C SER A 817 -19.68 -0.97 3.17
N ASN A 818 -19.59 -2.30 3.15
CA ASN A 818 -19.68 -3.08 1.90
C ASN A 818 -20.97 -2.81 1.11
N ASP A 819 -22.08 -2.50 1.81
CA ASP A 819 -23.35 -2.17 1.16
C ASP A 819 -23.33 -0.77 0.54
N MET A 820 -22.77 0.23 1.23
CA MET A 820 -22.57 1.58 0.69
C MET A 820 -21.61 1.57 -0.52
N ALA A 821 -20.51 0.82 -0.42
CA ALA A 821 -19.57 0.65 -1.52
C ALA A 821 -20.24 -0.01 -2.74
N PHE A 822 -21.04 -1.06 -2.51
CA PHE A 822 -21.79 -1.72 -3.57
C PHE A 822 -22.85 -0.79 -4.21
N GLU A 823 -23.56 0.00 -3.41
CA GLU A 823 -24.52 1.01 -3.89
C GLU A 823 -23.84 2.10 -4.74
N TYR A 824 -22.65 2.56 -4.34
CA TYR A 824 -21.87 3.50 -5.13
C TYR A 824 -21.56 2.93 -6.51
N PHE A 825 -21.07 1.69 -6.57
CA PHE A 825 -20.78 1.02 -7.84
C PHE A 825 -22.02 0.93 -8.73
N THR A 826 -23.15 0.43 -8.21
CA THR A 826 -24.36 0.26 -9.03
C THR A 826 -24.88 1.59 -9.56
N LYS A 827 -24.93 2.64 -8.73
CA LYS A 827 -25.36 3.97 -9.16
C LYS A 827 -24.43 4.58 -10.21
N VAL A 828 -23.11 4.48 -10.04
CA VAL A 828 -22.14 4.96 -11.05
C VAL A 828 -22.26 4.15 -12.35
N PHE A 829 -22.46 2.84 -12.25
CA PHE A 829 -22.59 1.94 -13.38
C PHE A 829 -23.89 2.17 -14.18
N ASP A 830 -24.94 2.67 -13.53
CA ASP A 830 -26.21 3.05 -14.16
C ASP A 830 -26.18 4.44 -14.81
N LEU A 831 -25.16 5.27 -14.56
CA LEU A 831 -24.99 6.54 -15.26
C LEU A 831 -24.70 6.32 -16.76
N PRO A 832 -25.01 7.31 -17.62
CA PRO A 832 -24.60 7.30 -19.02
C PRO A 832 -23.09 7.08 -19.19
N ASP A 833 -22.73 6.42 -20.30
CA ASP A 833 -21.33 6.20 -20.66
C ASP A 833 -20.63 7.55 -20.87
N SER A 834 -19.64 7.84 -20.04
CA SER A 834 -18.83 9.05 -20.11
C SER A 834 -17.43 8.75 -19.58
N GLU A 835 -16.45 9.57 -19.96
CA GLU A 835 -15.08 9.43 -19.47
C GLU A 835 -15.01 9.42 -17.93
N PHE A 836 -15.80 10.27 -17.27
CA PHE A 836 -15.88 10.34 -15.81
C PHE A 836 -16.52 9.10 -15.19
N SER A 837 -17.55 8.55 -15.81
CA SER A 837 -18.24 7.37 -15.29
C SER A 837 -17.41 6.10 -15.49
N GLN A 838 -16.55 6.06 -16.52
CA GLN A 838 -15.54 5.03 -16.71
C GLN A 838 -14.40 5.16 -15.68
N ALA A 839 -13.85 6.36 -15.51
CA ALA A 839 -12.79 6.62 -14.53
C ALA A 839 -13.21 6.26 -13.10
N ALA A 840 -14.45 6.58 -12.72
CA ALA A 840 -15.02 6.22 -11.42
C ALA A 840 -15.09 4.69 -11.21
N ILE A 841 -15.56 3.93 -12.21
CA ILE A 841 -15.58 2.47 -12.12
C ILE A 841 -14.17 1.91 -11.98
N GLN A 842 -13.23 2.40 -12.79
CA GLN A 842 -11.85 1.89 -12.77
C GLN A 842 -11.19 2.14 -11.42
N SER A 843 -11.28 3.38 -10.90
CA SER A 843 -10.76 3.72 -9.59
C SER A 843 -11.44 2.89 -8.49
N PHE A 844 -12.78 2.78 -8.53
CA PHE A 844 -13.51 1.96 -7.56
C PHE A 844 -13.07 0.50 -7.59
N LEU A 845 -12.95 -0.15 -8.74
CA LEU A 845 -12.57 -1.57 -8.81
C LEU A 845 -11.11 -1.83 -8.38
N ILE A 846 -10.23 -0.83 -8.43
CA ILE A 846 -8.87 -0.88 -7.87
C ILE A 846 -8.92 -0.92 -6.34
N HIS A 847 -9.71 -0.03 -5.73
CA HIS A 847 -9.75 0.15 -4.27
C HIS A 847 -10.80 -0.73 -3.56
N ALA A 848 -11.78 -1.26 -4.28
CA ALA A 848 -12.92 -1.96 -3.68
C ALA A 848 -12.46 -3.11 -2.78
N PRO A 849 -13.03 -3.27 -1.57
CA PRO A 849 -12.80 -4.44 -0.73
C PRO A 849 -13.07 -5.73 -1.49
N LEU A 850 -12.33 -6.81 -1.17
CA LEU A 850 -12.49 -8.09 -1.89
C LEU A 850 -13.93 -8.62 -1.81
N SER A 851 -14.57 -8.49 -0.66
CA SER A 851 -15.98 -8.88 -0.44
C SER A 851 -16.92 -8.17 -1.43
N THR A 852 -16.80 -6.84 -1.55
CA THR A 852 -17.58 -6.02 -2.47
C THR A 852 -17.27 -6.34 -3.92
N PHE A 853 -15.99 -6.50 -4.25
CA PHE A 853 -15.55 -6.92 -5.59
C PHE A 853 -16.14 -8.28 -5.98
N MET A 854 -16.07 -9.28 -5.08
CA MET A 854 -16.65 -10.61 -5.31
C MET A 854 -18.18 -10.56 -5.42
N LYS A 855 -18.86 -9.70 -4.65
CA LYS A 855 -20.31 -9.46 -4.77
C LYS A 855 -20.65 -8.96 -6.18
N ILE A 856 -19.97 -7.93 -6.67
CA ILE A 856 -20.14 -7.37 -8.03
C ILE A 856 -19.98 -8.47 -9.09
N VAL A 857 -18.89 -9.21 -9.00
CA VAL A 857 -18.54 -10.28 -9.94
C VAL A 857 -19.57 -11.39 -9.93
N SER A 858 -20.04 -11.81 -8.75
CA SER A 858 -21.03 -12.88 -8.61
C SER A 858 -22.41 -12.51 -9.15
N SER A 859 -22.70 -11.20 -9.26
CA SER A 859 -23.93 -10.62 -9.81
C SER A 859 -23.76 -10.06 -11.23
N THR A 860 -22.68 -10.41 -11.94
CA THR A 860 -22.38 -9.89 -13.29
C THR A 860 -23.57 -9.99 -14.25
N LYS A 861 -24.24 -11.15 -14.32
CA LYS A 861 -25.39 -11.37 -15.20
C LYS A 861 -26.57 -10.45 -14.85
N GLU A 862 -26.84 -10.26 -13.56
CA GLU A 862 -27.91 -9.41 -13.04
C GLU A 862 -27.63 -7.93 -13.32
N ILE A 863 -26.38 -7.49 -13.08
CA ILE A 863 -25.93 -6.11 -13.29
C ILE A 863 -26.03 -5.74 -14.78
N ILE A 864 -25.62 -6.64 -15.68
CA ILE A 864 -25.72 -6.40 -17.13
C ILE A 864 -27.19 -6.42 -17.58
N GLY A 865 -28.01 -7.34 -17.06
CA GLY A 865 -29.43 -7.43 -17.41
C GLY A 865 -29.70 -7.63 -18.90
N GLY A 866 -28.73 -8.18 -19.64
CA GLY A 866 -28.76 -8.29 -21.11
C GLY A 866 -28.73 -6.93 -21.83
N ASN A 867 -28.26 -5.85 -21.20
CA ASN A 867 -28.06 -4.55 -21.83
C ASN A 867 -26.66 -4.49 -22.48
N LEU A 868 -26.64 -4.25 -23.79
CA LEU A 868 -25.40 -4.20 -24.58
C LEU A 868 -24.43 -3.11 -24.11
N GLN A 869 -24.93 -1.93 -23.74
CA GLN A 869 -24.08 -0.82 -23.26
C GLN A 869 -23.41 -1.19 -21.94
N LYS A 870 -24.14 -1.84 -21.03
CA LYS A 870 -23.60 -2.33 -19.77
C LYS A 870 -22.55 -3.41 -19.98
N LEU A 871 -22.77 -4.35 -20.90
CA LEU A 871 -21.77 -5.36 -21.28
C LEU A 871 -20.49 -4.68 -21.81
N LYS A 872 -20.64 -3.75 -22.76
CA LYS A 872 -19.53 -3.00 -23.36
C LYS A 872 -18.74 -2.19 -22.33
N ARG A 873 -19.42 -1.66 -21.31
CA ARG A 873 -18.81 -0.91 -20.20
C ARG A 873 -18.12 -1.82 -19.19
N LEU A 874 -18.69 -2.99 -18.88
CA LEU A 874 -18.13 -3.86 -17.85
C LEU A 874 -16.84 -4.56 -18.29
N MET A 875 -16.79 -5.05 -19.53
CA MET A 875 -15.66 -5.78 -20.09
C MET A 875 -14.30 -5.08 -19.87
N PRO A 876 -14.08 -3.83 -20.34
CA PRO A 876 -12.79 -3.16 -20.19
C PRO A 876 -12.41 -2.83 -18.75
N ASN A 877 -13.38 -2.83 -17.83
CA ASN A 877 -13.18 -2.49 -16.42
C ASN A 877 -12.91 -3.70 -15.53
N ILE A 878 -13.42 -4.88 -15.89
CA ILE A 878 -13.15 -6.13 -15.16
C ILE A 878 -11.84 -6.78 -15.57
N ILE A 879 -11.53 -6.78 -16.88
CA ILE A 879 -10.28 -7.32 -17.47
C ILE A 879 -9.10 -6.99 -16.58
N PRO A 880 -8.92 -5.76 -16.10
CA PRO A 880 -7.67 -5.45 -15.48
C PRO A 880 -7.58 -5.88 -14.02
N CYS A 881 -8.71 -5.96 -13.31
CA CYS A 881 -8.79 -6.47 -11.95
C CYS A 881 -8.74 -8.01 -11.87
N PHE A 882 -8.60 -8.71 -12.98
CA PHE A 882 -8.81 -10.16 -13.03
C PHE A 882 -7.86 -10.97 -12.12
N MET A 883 -6.68 -10.46 -11.80
CA MET A 883 -5.75 -11.14 -10.88
C MET A 883 -6.29 -11.22 -9.45
N ARG A 884 -7.26 -10.37 -9.09
CA ARG A 884 -7.98 -10.47 -7.81
C ARG A 884 -8.77 -11.79 -7.69
N PHE A 885 -9.00 -12.48 -8.81
CA PHE A 885 -9.65 -13.80 -8.86
C PHE A 885 -8.71 -14.98 -8.59
N GLU A 886 -7.39 -14.79 -8.56
CA GLU A 886 -6.46 -15.89 -8.31
C GLU A 886 -6.80 -16.55 -6.97
N GLY A 887 -7.12 -17.85 -6.99
CA GLY A 887 -7.62 -18.61 -5.84
C GLY A 887 -9.15 -18.83 -5.78
N ALA A 888 -9.97 -18.20 -6.62
CA ALA A 888 -11.44 -18.33 -6.61
C ALA A 888 -12.04 -18.80 -7.95
N PRO A 889 -11.69 -20.00 -8.44
CA PRO A 889 -12.04 -20.44 -9.80
C PRO A 889 -13.55 -20.60 -10.03
N ASP A 890 -14.33 -20.94 -8.99
CA ASP A 890 -15.79 -21.04 -9.07
C ASP A 890 -16.43 -19.68 -9.40
N MET A 891 -16.00 -18.63 -8.69
CA MET A 891 -16.56 -17.27 -8.89
C MET A 891 -16.10 -16.68 -10.21
N THR A 892 -14.85 -16.91 -10.61
CA THR A 892 -14.39 -16.53 -11.95
C THR A 892 -15.22 -17.20 -13.03
N THR A 893 -15.47 -18.50 -12.90
CA THR A 893 -16.28 -19.25 -13.87
C THR A 893 -17.70 -18.70 -13.94
N LYS A 894 -18.32 -18.41 -12.79
CA LYS A 894 -19.67 -17.81 -12.72
C LYS A 894 -19.72 -16.46 -13.43
N MET A 895 -18.72 -15.61 -13.23
CA MET A 895 -18.59 -14.32 -13.89
C MET A 895 -18.46 -14.47 -15.41
N LEU A 896 -17.53 -15.32 -15.86
CA LEU A 896 -17.31 -15.59 -17.28
C LEU A 896 -18.58 -16.12 -17.97
N CYS A 897 -19.29 -17.06 -17.32
CA CYS A 897 -20.59 -17.53 -17.81
C CYS A 897 -21.62 -16.40 -17.87
N GLY A 898 -21.68 -15.54 -16.85
CA GLY A 898 -22.57 -14.38 -16.83
C GLY A 898 -22.31 -13.40 -17.97
N LEU A 899 -21.04 -13.18 -18.35
CA LEU A 899 -20.69 -12.35 -19.51
C LEU A 899 -21.17 -12.99 -20.83
N ILE A 900 -20.91 -14.28 -21.01
CA ILE A 900 -21.30 -15.05 -22.21
C ILE A 900 -22.83 -15.11 -22.36
N GLU A 901 -23.54 -15.39 -21.27
CA GLU A 901 -25.00 -15.48 -21.23
C GLU A 901 -25.70 -14.13 -21.42
N SER A 902 -24.97 -13.02 -21.31
CA SER A 902 -25.49 -11.68 -21.55
C SER A 902 -25.55 -11.29 -23.04
N VAL A 903 -24.97 -12.11 -23.93
CA VAL A 903 -25.00 -11.91 -25.39
C VAL A 903 -26.40 -12.22 -25.94
N LYS A 904 -26.95 -11.28 -26.71
CA LYS A 904 -28.21 -11.42 -27.46
C LYS A 904 -27.94 -11.59 -28.96
N SER A 905 -28.94 -12.02 -29.72
CA SER A 905 -28.86 -12.15 -31.20
C SER A 905 -28.51 -10.86 -31.92
N GLU A 906 -28.83 -9.71 -31.32
CA GLU A 906 -28.57 -8.35 -31.85
C GLU A 906 -27.18 -7.82 -31.48
N THR A 907 -26.38 -8.59 -30.73
CA THR A 907 -25.05 -8.15 -30.28
C THR A 907 -24.11 -8.00 -31.47
N PRO A 908 -23.47 -6.82 -31.64
CA PRO A 908 -22.46 -6.61 -32.67
C PRO A 908 -21.31 -7.62 -32.61
N THR A 909 -20.83 -8.01 -33.79
CA THR A 909 -19.78 -9.04 -33.93
C THR A 909 -18.47 -8.65 -33.25
N ASP A 910 -18.08 -7.38 -33.33
CA ASP A 910 -16.89 -6.83 -32.67
C ASP A 910 -16.93 -7.00 -31.15
N ILE A 911 -18.10 -6.83 -30.53
CA ILE A 911 -18.29 -7.01 -29.09
C ILE A 911 -18.21 -8.50 -28.71
N ILE A 912 -18.80 -9.39 -29.51
CA ILE A 912 -18.72 -10.85 -29.30
C ILE A 912 -17.27 -11.31 -29.38
N GLU A 913 -16.54 -10.83 -30.38
CA GLU A 913 -15.12 -11.14 -30.58
C GLU A 913 -14.25 -10.68 -29.40
N GLN A 914 -14.43 -9.45 -28.92
CA GLN A 914 -13.74 -8.95 -27.73
C GLN A 914 -14.07 -9.77 -26.48
N LEU A 915 -15.34 -10.13 -26.28
CA LEU A 915 -15.76 -10.96 -25.16
C LEU A 915 -15.05 -12.31 -25.16
N ILE A 916 -14.96 -12.96 -26.32
CA ILE A 916 -14.28 -14.25 -26.46
C ILE A 916 -12.81 -14.15 -26.10
N ASP A 917 -12.13 -13.07 -26.53
CA ASP A 917 -10.73 -12.85 -26.19
C ASP A 917 -10.52 -12.75 -24.69
N ILE A 918 -11.37 -11.96 -24.01
CA ILE A 918 -11.31 -11.76 -22.56
C ILE A 918 -11.55 -13.08 -21.82
N VAL A 919 -12.59 -13.81 -22.22
CA VAL A 919 -12.98 -15.08 -21.59
C VAL A 919 -11.85 -16.10 -21.69
N ILE A 920 -11.27 -16.25 -22.88
CA ILE A 920 -10.21 -17.24 -23.13
C ILE A 920 -8.94 -16.81 -22.41
N TRP A 921 -8.62 -15.52 -22.43
CA TRP A 921 -7.46 -15.00 -21.71
C TRP A 921 -7.53 -15.29 -20.21
N MET A 922 -8.66 -14.97 -19.57
CA MET A 922 -8.87 -15.23 -18.16
C MET A 922 -8.89 -16.73 -17.85
N TYR A 923 -9.50 -17.54 -18.71
CA TYR A 923 -9.51 -18.99 -18.59
C TYR A 923 -8.09 -19.58 -18.54
N LEU A 924 -7.21 -19.15 -19.44
CA LEU A 924 -5.82 -19.62 -19.50
C LEU A 924 -5.01 -19.09 -18.32
N THR A 925 -5.10 -17.79 -18.06
CA THR A 925 -4.25 -17.13 -17.05
C THR A 925 -4.59 -17.57 -15.63
N LEU A 926 -5.88 -17.81 -15.34
CA LEU A 926 -6.36 -18.26 -14.03
C LEU A 926 -6.49 -19.79 -13.92
N ARG A 927 -6.05 -20.54 -14.94
CA ARG A 927 -6.00 -22.01 -14.94
C ARG A 927 -7.35 -22.66 -14.60
N LEU A 928 -8.39 -22.33 -15.37
CA LEU A 928 -9.77 -22.78 -15.14
C LEU A 928 -10.11 -24.12 -15.82
N GLN A 929 -9.13 -25.00 -16.08
CA GLN A 929 -9.34 -26.22 -16.89
C GLN A 929 -10.44 -27.13 -16.35
N LYS A 930 -10.59 -27.21 -15.03
CA LYS A 930 -11.64 -28.01 -14.35
C LYS A 930 -13.07 -27.57 -14.69
N PHE A 931 -13.26 -26.33 -15.13
CA PHE A 931 -14.57 -25.72 -15.42
C PHE A 931 -14.89 -25.63 -16.92
N ARG A 932 -14.10 -26.31 -17.76
CA ARG A 932 -14.25 -26.32 -19.21
C ARG A 932 -15.67 -26.61 -19.69
N THR A 933 -16.29 -27.66 -19.16
CA THR A 933 -17.65 -28.08 -19.56
C THR A 933 -18.68 -27.01 -19.26
N VAL A 934 -18.54 -26.30 -18.13
CA VAL A 934 -19.44 -25.22 -17.71
C VAL A 934 -19.36 -24.05 -18.69
N LEU A 935 -18.14 -23.64 -19.07
CA LEU A 935 -17.93 -22.55 -20.04
C LEU A 935 -18.41 -22.91 -21.46
N ILE A 936 -18.24 -24.16 -21.88
CA ILE A 936 -18.77 -24.62 -23.18
C ILE A 936 -20.30 -24.61 -23.16
N ASN A 937 -20.92 -25.00 -22.05
CA ASN A 937 -22.37 -25.01 -21.93
C ASN A 937 -22.94 -23.59 -21.96
N SER A 938 -22.33 -22.63 -21.25
CA SER A 938 -22.79 -21.23 -21.26
C SER A 938 -22.66 -20.57 -22.62
N SER A 939 -21.70 -21.00 -23.45
CA SER A 939 -21.55 -20.53 -24.84
C SER A 939 -22.71 -20.88 -25.79
N SER A 940 -23.75 -21.57 -25.32
CA SER A 940 -24.96 -21.81 -26.11
C SER A 940 -25.72 -20.52 -26.47
N SER A 941 -25.51 -19.42 -25.74
CA SER A 941 -26.05 -18.09 -26.08
C SER A 941 -25.36 -17.47 -27.30
N LEU A 942 -24.16 -17.93 -27.66
CA LEU A 942 -23.40 -17.38 -28.77
C LEU A 942 -23.85 -17.97 -30.11
N PRO A 943 -23.70 -17.22 -31.22
CA PRO A 943 -23.86 -17.78 -32.56
C PRO A 943 -22.97 -19.02 -32.78
N PRO A 944 -23.40 -20.00 -33.61
CA PRO A 944 -22.71 -21.29 -33.77
C PRO A 944 -21.22 -21.18 -34.08
N LYS A 945 -20.82 -20.21 -34.93
CA LYS A 945 -19.41 -19.93 -35.26
C LYS A 945 -18.56 -19.70 -33.99
N TYR A 946 -19.04 -18.83 -33.11
CA TYR A 946 -18.32 -18.42 -31.90
C TYR A 946 -18.34 -19.49 -30.81
N ARG A 947 -19.40 -20.27 -30.73
CA ARG A 947 -19.46 -21.45 -29.86
C ARG A 947 -18.35 -22.46 -30.18
N ILE A 948 -18.10 -22.70 -31.47
CA ILE A 948 -17.01 -23.59 -31.93
C ILE A 948 -15.65 -22.99 -31.58
N ILE A 949 -15.46 -21.68 -31.74
CA ILE A 949 -14.22 -20.98 -31.36
C ILE A 949 -13.94 -21.12 -29.86
N VAL A 950 -14.94 -20.86 -29.00
CA VAL A 950 -14.79 -21.06 -27.55
C VAL A 950 -14.46 -22.51 -27.24
N ALA A 951 -15.24 -23.46 -27.76
CA ALA A 951 -15.07 -24.88 -27.48
C ALA A 951 -13.72 -25.44 -27.93
N SER A 952 -13.15 -24.94 -29.03
CA SER A 952 -11.81 -25.31 -29.53
C SER A 952 -10.67 -24.63 -28.79
N SER A 953 -10.89 -23.43 -28.27
CA SER A 953 -9.87 -22.63 -27.57
C SER A 953 -9.66 -23.04 -26.11
N VAL A 954 -10.66 -23.63 -25.47
CA VAL A 954 -10.56 -24.16 -24.08
C VAL A 954 -10.02 -25.60 -24.02
N VAL A 955 -9.54 -26.16 -25.12
CA VAL A 955 -8.97 -27.54 -25.20
C VAL A 955 -7.46 -27.56 -25.00
N VAL A 956 -6.81 -26.40 -25.01
CA VAL A 956 -5.35 -26.23 -25.10
C VAL A 956 -4.66 -26.73 -23.81
N ASP A 957 -4.44 -28.04 -23.71
CA ASP A 957 -3.80 -28.70 -22.55
C ASP A 957 -2.26 -28.73 -22.66
N GLY A 958 -1.72 -28.44 -23.85
CA GLY A 958 -0.29 -28.62 -24.18
C GLY A 958 0.64 -27.49 -23.76
N TYR A 959 0.20 -26.23 -23.82
CA TYR A 959 1.11 -25.07 -23.73
C TYR A 959 1.55 -24.73 -22.28
N LEU A 960 0.75 -25.04 -21.27
CA LEU A 960 1.06 -24.75 -19.86
C LEU A 960 1.92 -25.84 -19.17
N LYS A 961 2.09 -27.03 -19.78
CA LYS A 961 2.93 -28.09 -19.21
C LYS A 961 4.42 -27.77 -19.26
N ASN A 962 4.86 -26.92 -20.20
CA ASN A 962 6.28 -26.62 -20.39
C ASN A 962 6.88 -25.72 -19.29
N GLU A 963 6.09 -24.93 -18.55
CA GLU A 963 6.59 -24.18 -17.39
C GLU A 963 7.00 -25.07 -16.21
N SER A 964 6.43 -26.28 -16.11
CA SER A 964 6.75 -27.22 -15.02
C SER A 964 8.05 -27.99 -15.25
N MET A 965 8.59 -28.00 -16.47
CA MET A 965 9.89 -28.60 -16.78
C MET A 965 11.07 -27.65 -16.53
N ASN A 966 10.87 -26.33 -16.60
CA ASN A 966 11.94 -25.34 -16.36
C ASN A 966 12.28 -25.09 -14.88
N LYS A 967 11.76 -25.88 -13.93
CA LYS A 967 12.17 -25.84 -12.50
C LYS A 967 13.08 -26.98 -12.07
N LYS A 968 13.38 -27.95 -12.96
CA LYS A 968 14.28 -29.07 -12.64
C LYS A 968 15.65 -29.02 -13.32
N ASP A 969 15.81 -28.18 -14.32
CA ASP A 969 17.08 -28.01 -15.03
C ASP A 969 17.60 -26.58 -14.87
N ILE A 970 17.91 -26.19 -13.62
CA ILE A 970 18.95 -25.19 -13.39
C ILE A 970 20.24 -26.02 -13.38
N PRO A 971 21.17 -25.85 -14.34
CA PRO A 971 22.48 -26.47 -14.22
C PRO A 971 23.11 -25.97 -12.92
N ASN A 972 23.72 -26.86 -12.14
CA ASN A 972 24.62 -26.40 -11.08
C ASN A 972 25.63 -25.43 -11.70
N ASP A 973 25.98 -24.37 -10.98
CA ASP A 973 26.92 -23.30 -11.36
C ASP A 973 28.35 -23.80 -11.73
N ASP A 974 28.58 -25.11 -11.80
CA ASP A 974 29.88 -25.73 -12.10
C ASP A 974 30.09 -26.11 -13.58
N ASP A 975 29.07 -26.00 -14.45
CA ASP A 975 29.15 -26.44 -15.87
C ASP A 975 28.98 -25.30 -16.90
N ALA A 976 29.49 -24.09 -16.63
CA ALA A 976 29.61 -23.04 -17.64
C ALA A 976 30.88 -23.24 -18.51
N PRO A 977 30.80 -23.25 -19.86
CA PRO A 977 31.97 -23.36 -20.71
C PRO A 977 32.89 -22.14 -20.55
N PRO A 978 34.23 -22.32 -20.56
CA PRO A 978 35.16 -21.22 -20.36
C PRO A 978 35.23 -20.36 -21.62
N GLY A 979 34.82 -19.10 -21.48
CA GLY A 979 35.27 -18.01 -22.35
C GLY A 979 34.16 -17.35 -23.15
N LEU A 980 33.75 -16.15 -22.70
CA LEU A 980 33.84 -14.91 -23.48
C LEU A 980 33.43 -13.74 -22.57
N PHE A 981 34.33 -12.76 -22.47
CA PHE A 981 34.24 -11.46 -21.77
C PHE A 981 34.54 -11.42 -20.26
N SER A 982 35.84 -11.50 -19.96
CA SER A 982 36.42 -10.87 -18.76
C SER A 982 36.60 -9.37 -18.98
N TRP A 983 36.01 -8.53 -18.12
CA TRP A 983 36.57 -7.21 -17.79
C TRP A 983 36.88 -7.23 -16.30
N LYS A 984 38.18 -7.35 -15.98
CA LYS A 984 38.71 -7.25 -14.63
C LYS A 984 38.93 -5.78 -14.30
N GLU A 985 38.50 -5.42 -13.10
CA GLU A 985 38.80 -4.19 -12.38
C GLU A 985 40.32 -3.99 -12.24
N ASN A 986 40.73 -2.73 -12.44
CA ASN A 986 41.83 -2.06 -11.74
C ASN A 986 41.31 -0.70 -11.31
#